data_AF-A0A1B8TVW9-F1
#
_entry.id   AF-A0A1B8TVW9-F1
#
_cell.length_a   1.000
_cell.length_b   1.000
_cell.length_c   1.000
_cell.angle_alpha   90.00
_cell.angle_beta   90.00
_cell.angle_gamma   90.00
#
_symmetry.space_group_name_H-M   'P 1'
#
loop_
_entity.id
_entity.type
_entity.pdbx_description
1 polymer ?
#
loop_
_entity_poly.entity_id
_entity_poly.type
_entity_poly.pdbx_seq_one_letter_code
_entity_poly.pdbx_strand_id
1 'polypeptide(L)'
;MQETRKDIVQFINLQLASLGQPTFKDTKGEFLDPKFEELTSGLVKSLQEKSRLLSNYHSPVDTRIQNFIDDYLKDIKIDKPTTVPNNTLILSKKGQAREVSLPVDGDSFKSDLVTSSRIKQGILNNPLHDKRTTKGTFHIVEGDLPVPLDKFEVPKIVFAHFLNAAFNPSDDLKILPFTADQKDKAKVMASMLLRPTVCPEVKGVIPEKSLEVRFFVPGNLVSNLDFVESIFGNAGDPNLAQNDAALDTEHWTGHTGCIVLAPQLLKLKKKEVGLPHFDDATERQKKDGMCWKDENELYNDGGAFKITCRDERGVVITLIADNYYGYSKKEIKTQISYSANLFGLVEEEHAGGAIAFARRVMGDTLDGKDYSEFHNFKHTFEGVKQLLGDSIEVMPENYAVDKKYPNIIYIPEFSYVNINTNSITWMHNSKKQKLTLSPFKTYVHPTGNKFKLEKHKSVNLWRIVDTFAEGVFCHKPCTVSGGGKSEISKSMQNAITYSNFNIQNIEEDFKKADEIIEYVYSNRWKIKDPNRPISRSFLSEKRTLSSAVRLLTPSEHNSDEYNEFLKNIPVHIRSLVLFVKRLYRQAHGSLNWKEYMSVEIINGKKGTGLLHNNTPVVGSYVRIGFNQQGNWMLNKLRSDFSPCEKIQTEDDISASITLPRESLKNLNPEFTNKSLKVVTNCEAHLFQRPDEAVVRGYDKGAELDLVTPGRFLTNYELLKKADAIVLYEDTINFDKYTKPVQDFIESIAKSDKDEEYFAVPSHTRLVNGEPTKNPRYLEPNKFIKETEASYLADIGVRLVRRIKLNEPLNHVVNAVLPGRRNNPVDKAAGIRPLAVYNPIHYQETPELFMDFICSLTGKSPSTTGAGSEGALTKAPFNMLTPTSDLNNALLSHILTESNGFSTAAGYVGAENKIDHDVSLLIPEIWARLEPKDRDPEYLIKKGALEKLEDFEYKGEQILASRLGYRITKKFSYRCLNRIFDEPTAVFNERMLKPELQGLEDFVDGIKNICEAQQKVALNYFEDGSVSAAIPPLQILLHIMAYGNYEGKDISDPELRKYLDRDYVINSDWYKERLKLKQEKDIAFYKSQIDYLEAFISNLDNKDLVAEMEIDKRLEKVQELHKQSKSKFYLESLNGTIGADPLYKK
;
A
#
# COMPACT_ATOMS: atom_id res chain seq x y z
N MET A 1 -20.39 25.42 -4.75
CA MET A 1 -20.35 25.75 -6.19
C MET A 1 -18.99 25.30 -6.68
N GLN A 2 -18.91 24.50 -7.75
CA GLN A 2 -17.61 24.07 -8.28
C GLN A 2 -17.00 25.27 -9.03
N GLU A 3 -15.78 25.68 -8.65
CA GLU A 3 -15.08 26.77 -9.34
C GLU A 3 -14.91 26.39 -10.82
N THR A 4 -15.30 27.30 -11.70
CA THR A 4 -15.12 27.11 -13.14
C THR A 4 -13.66 27.36 -13.51
N ARG A 5 -13.21 26.85 -14.66
CA ARG A 5 -11.87 27.17 -15.19
C ARG A 5 -11.66 28.70 -15.31
N LYS A 6 -12.71 29.44 -15.68
CA LYS A 6 -12.72 30.90 -15.74
C LYS A 6 -12.38 31.53 -14.38
N ASP A 7 -13.04 31.07 -13.31
CA ASP A 7 -12.80 31.57 -11.95
C ASP A 7 -11.34 31.33 -11.51
N ILE A 8 -10.79 30.14 -11.83
CA ILE A 8 -9.41 29.78 -11.51
C ILE A 8 -8.42 30.68 -12.27
N VAL A 9 -8.59 30.86 -13.58
CA VAL A 9 -7.74 31.73 -14.42
C VAL A 9 -7.78 33.18 -13.92
N GLN A 10 -8.96 33.70 -13.63
CA GLN A 10 -9.14 35.06 -13.13
C GLN A 10 -8.46 35.25 -11.77
N PHE A 11 -8.58 34.27 -10.87
CA PHE A 11 -7.90 34.30 -9.56
C PHE A 11 -6.37 34.27 -9.69
N ILE A 12 -5.83 33.39 -10.54
CA ILE A 12 -4.38 33.33 -10.82
C ILE A 12 -3.89 34.67 -11.37
N ASN A 13 -4.65 35.30 -12.28
CA ASN A 13 -4.31 36.61 -12.82
C ASN A 13 -4.23 37.69 -11.73
N LEU A 14 -5.17 37.71 -10.78
CA LEU A 14 -5.11 38.60 -9.63
C LEU A 14 -3.87 38.35 -8.76
N GLN A 15 -3.52 37.08 -8.53
CA GLN A 15 -2.32 36.74 -7.77
C GLN A 15 -1.05 37.22 -8.47
N LEU A 16 -0.89 36.94 -9.77
CA LEU A 16 0.24 37.43 -10.58
C LEU A 16 0.31 38.96 -10.55
N ALA A 17 -0.84 39.63 -10.72
CA ALA A 17 -0.91 41.08 -10.64
C ALA A 17 -0.47 41.56 -9.26
N SER A 18 -0.90 40.94 -8.16
CA SER A 18 -0.48 41.34 -6.80
C SER A 18 1.03 41.18 -6.55
N LEU A 19 1.69 40.25 -7.24
CA LEU A 19 3.14 40.04 -7.20
C LEU A 19 3.92 41.01 -8.13
N GLY A 20 3.21 41.86 -8.88
CA GLY A 20 3.81 42.74 -9.88
C GLY A 20 4.31 42.01 -11.13
N GLN A 21 3.82 40.79 -11.38
CA GLN A 21 4.20 39.96 -12.53
C GLN A 21 3.28 40.24 -13.73
N PRO A 22 3.77 40.01 -14.97
CA PRO A 22 2.91 39.96 -16.15
C PRO A 22 1.72 39.03 -15.96
N THR A 23 0.53 39.48 -16.36
CA THR A 23 -0.72 38.69 -16.30
C THR A 23 -1.05 38.08 -17.66
N PHE A 24 -1.91 37.07 -17.69
CA PHE A 24 -2.54 36.62 -18.93
C PHE A 24 -3.40 37.73 -19.53
N LYS A 25 -3.30 37.95 -20.84
CA LYS A 25 -4.09 38.88 -21.63
C LYS A 25 -5.07 38.10 -22.49
N ASP A 26 -6.32 38.13 -22.08
CA ASP A 26 -7.39 37.43 -22.77
C ASP A 26 -7.86 38.21 -24.00
N THR A 27 -7.26 37.91 -25.15
CA THR A 27 -7.63 38.54 -26.42
C THR A 27 -8.98 38.08 -26.96
N LYS A 28 -9.52 36.95 -26.47
CA LYS A 28 -10.78 36.36 -26.94
C LYS A 28 -11.98 36.68 -26.04
N GLY A 29 -11.74 37.12 -24.80
CA GLY A 29 -12.76 37.46 -23.80
C GLY A 29 -13.44 36.24 -23.16
N GLU A 30 -12.78 35.08 -23.19
CA GLU A 30 -13.32 33.81 -22.69
C GLU A 30 -13.14 33.62 -21.17
N PHE A 31 -12.01 34.08 -20.64
CA PHE A 31 -11.52 33.76 -19.29
C PHE A 31 -11.46 34.97 -18.36
N LEU A 32 -11.36 36.19 -18.88
CA LEU A 32 -11.26 37.41 -18.06
C LEU A 32 -12.50 38.29 -18.25
N ASP A 33 -12.85 39.03 -17.20
CA ASP A 33 -13.85 40.10 -17.27
C ASP A 33 -13.12 41.45 -17.22
N PRO A 34 -13.04 42.19 -18.35
CA PRO A 34 -12.33 43.47 -18.40
C PRO A 34 -12.85 44.50 -17.40
N LYS A 35 -14.16 44.50 -17.12
CA LYS A 35 -14.76 45.43 -16.16
C LYS A 35 -14.35 45.07 -14.73
N PHE A 36 -14.26 43.77 -14.44
CA PHE A 36 -13.75 43.32 -13.15
C PHE A 36 -12.27 43.70 -12.96
N GLU A 37 -11.42 43.54 -13.98
CA GLU A 37 -10.02 43.95 -13.91
C GLU A 37 -9.88 45.46 -13.68
N GLU A 38 -10.65 46.28 -14.40
CA GLU A 38 -10.67 47.73 -14.22
C GLU A 38 -11.04 48.10 -12.76
N LEU A 39 -12.14 47.52 -12.26
CA LEU A 39 -12.66 47.79 -10.91
C LEU A 39 -11.72 47.30 -9.80
N THR A 40 -10.95 46.24 -10.02
CA THR A 40 -10.04 45.66 -9.02
C THR A 40 -8.62 46.22 -9.09
N SER A 41 -8.24 46.88 -10.19
CA SER A 41 -6.89 47.40 -10.42
C SER A 41 -6.35 48.30 -9.31
N GLY A 42 -7.19 49.18 -8.74
CA GLY A 42 -6.82 50.06 -7.63
C GLY A 42 -6.52 49.28 -6.35
N LEU A 43 -7.31 48.25 -6.06
CA LEU A 43 -7.09 47.35 -4.92
C LEU A 43 -5.79 46.57 -5.08
N VAL A 44 -5.54 46.01 -6.27
CA VAL A 44 -4.33 45.24 -6.57
C VAL A 44 -3.07 46.10 -6.43
N LYS A 45 -3.07 47.34 -6.95
CA LYS A 45 -1.94 48.27 -6.76
C LYS A 45 -1.70 48.61 -5.30
N SER A 46 -2.77 48.79 -4.51
CA SER A 46 -2.64 48.97 -3.06
C SER A 46 -2.02 47.75 -2.38
N LEU A 47 -2.41 46.53 -2.78
CA LEU A 47 -1.83 45.29 -2.28
C LEU A 47 -0.35 45.15 -2.65
N GLN A 48 0.05 45.55 -3.86
CA GLN A 48 1.46 45.57 -4.28
C GLN A 48 2.30 46.47 -3.37
N GLU A 49 1.87 47.71 -3.12
CA GLU A 49 2.63 48.65 -2.26
C GLU A 49 2.73 48.14 -0.81
N LYS A 50 1.66 47.55 -0.28
CA LYS A 50 1.68 46.91 1.05
C LYS A 50 2.61 45.70 1.08
N SER A 51 2.60 44.87 0.03
CA SER A 51 3.46 43.69 -0.07
C SER A 51 4.95 44.06 -0.11
N ARG A 52 5.31 45.19 -0.74
CA ARG A 52 6.70 45.70 -0.71
C ARG A 52 7.15 46.03 0.71
N LEU A 53 6.28 46.67 1.51
CA LEU A 53 6.58 46.99 2.91
C LEU A 53 6.68 45.73 3.79
N LEU A 54 5.90 44.69 3.47
CA LEU A 54 5.87 43.42 4.19
C LEU A 54 6.85 42.37 3.64
N SER A 55 7.68 42.71 2.65
CA SER A 55 8.53 41.76 1.93
C SER A 55 9.53 40.99 2.82
N ASN A 56 9.86 41.52 4.00
CA ASN A 56 10.73 40.89 4.98
C ASN A 56 10.00 40.03 6.04
N TYR A 57 8.66 39.97 6.00
CA TYR A 57 7.86 39.19 6.96
C TYR A 57 7.49 37.85 6.35
N HIS A 58 8.11 36.78 6.84
CA HIS A 58 7.80 35.41 6.43
C HIS A 58 6.46 34.95 7.02
N SER A 59 5.81 34.02 6.32
CA SER A 59 4.72 33.23 6.91
C SER A 59 5.21 32.47 8.16
N PRO A 60 4.33 32.03 9.09
CA PRO A 60 4.75 31.32 10.29
C PRO A 60 5.64 30.09 10.00
N VAL A 61 5.27 29.31 8.97
CA VAL A 61 6.04 28.14 8.54
C VAL A 61 7.38 28.51 7.90
N ASP A 62 7.41 29.56 7.07
CA ASP A 62 8.65 30.03 6.44
C ASP A 62 9.59 30.67 7.49
N THR A 63 9.03 31.23 8.58
CA THR A 63 9.78 31.72 9.75
C THR A 63 10.45 30.57 10.49
N ARG A 64 9.74 29.46 10.76
CA ARG A 64 10.32 28.26 11.37
C ARG A 64 11.48 27.70 10.54
N ILE A 65 11.31 27.68 9.21
CA ILE A 65 12.36 27.24 8.26
C ILE A 65 13.55 28.20 8.30
N GLN A 66 13.31 29.52 8.23
CA GLN A 66 14.39 30.51 8.23
C GLN A 66 15.19 30.49 9.54
N ASN A 67 14.52 30.42 10.69
CA ASN A 67 15.19 30.33 12.00
C ASN A 67 16.09 29.10 12.08
N PHE A 68 15.64 27.96 11.55
CA PHE A 68 16.48 26.77 11.46
C PHE A 68 17.71 26.98 10.57
N ILE A 69 17.56 27.59 9.38
CA ILE A 69 18.69 27.90 8.47
C ILE A 69 19.71 28.78 9.18
N ASP A 70 19.25 29.88 9.78
CA ASP A 70 20.09 30.89 10.42
C ASP A 70 20.89 30.28 11.58
N ASP A 71 20.23 29.48 12.42
CA ASP A 71 20.89 28.81 13.53
C ASP A 71 21.85 27.68 13.08
N TYR A 72 21.44 26.86 12.10
CA TYR A 72 22.23 25.70 11.66
C TYR A 72 23.52 26.12 10.93
N LEU A 73 23.45 27.26 10.22
CA LEU A 73 24.53 27.83 9.42
C LEU A 73 25.19 29.06 10.06
N LYS A 74 24.91 29.36 11.34
CA LYS A 74 25.43 30.56 12.03
C LYS A 74 26.96 30.73 11.95
N ASP A 75 27.70 29.62 11.90
CA ASP A 75 29.16 29.58 11.84
C ASP A 75 29.72 29.59 10.41
N ILE A 76 28.85 29.55 9.40
CA ILE A 76 29.19 29.55 7.98
C ILE A 76 28.98 30.93 7.40
N LYS A 77 30.01 31.49 6.76
CA LYS A 77 29.94 32.78 6.08
C LYS A 77 30.11 32.59 4.60
N ILE A 78 29.08 32.93 3.84
CA ILE A 78 29.14 33.11 2.38
C ILE A 78 28.65 34.52 2.05
N ASP A 79 29.28 35.18 1.08
CA ASP A 79 28.87 36.51 0.59
C ASP A 79 27.63 36.41 -0.33
N LYS A 80 26.65 35.58 0.05
CA LYS A 80 25.44 35.28 -0.73
C LYS A 80 24.24 35.04 0.21
N PRO A 81 23.03 35.51 -0.14
CA PRO A 81 21.85 35.33 0.71
C PRO A 81 21.35 33.88 0.72
N THR A 82 20.95 33.40 1.89
CA THR A 82 20.31 32.09 2.12
C THR A 82 18.86 32.22 2.60
N THR A 83 18.26 33.40 2.42
CA THR A 83 16.90 33.71 2.87
C THR A 83 15.85 32.96 2.03
N VAL A 84 14.86 32.37 2.71
CA VAL A 84 13.72 31.69 2.09
C VAL A 84 12.94 32.68 1.20
N PRO A 85 12.53 32.28 -0.03
CA PRO A 85 11.76 33.15 -0.91
C PRO A 85 10.40 33.52 -0.33
N ASN A 86 10.15 34.81 -0.09
CA ASN A 86 8.87 35.30 0.40
C ASN A 86 7.90 35.70 -0.74
N ASN A 87 8.42 36.30 -1.81
CA ASN A 87 7.62 36.76 -2.96
C ASN A 87 7.35 35.63 -3.97
N THR A 88 6.54 34.64 -3.58
CA THR A 88 6.22 33.46 -4.40
C THR A 88 4.78 33.48 -4.90
N LEU A 89 4.50 32.82 -6.03
CA LEU A 89 3.15 32.48 -6.44
C LEU A 89 2.63 31.34 -5.56
N ILE A 90 1.85 31.70 -4.54
CA ILE A 90 1.25 30.75 -3.60
C ILE A 90 0.04 30.09 -4.27
N LEU A 91 0.11 28.79 -4.48
CA LEU A 91 -0.99 27.97 -5.01
C LEU A 91 -1.81 27.44 -3.84
N SER A 92 -2.73 28.25 -3.34
CA SER A 92 -3.49 28.02 -2.10
C SER A 92 -4.80 27.24 -2.29
N LYS A 93 -5.18 26.90 -3.54
CA LYS A 93 -6.39 26.12 -3.81
C LYS A 93 -6.15 24.99 -4.79
N LYS A 94 -6.88 23.89 -4.56
CA LYS A 94 -6.88 22.71 -5.41
C LYS A 94 -7.17 23.04 -6.86
N GLY A 95 -6.29 22.59 -7.77
CA GLY A 95 -6.44 22.74 -9.21
C GLY A 95 -5.73 23.94 -9.82
N GLN A 96 -5.30 24.92 -9.00
CA GLN A 96 -4.49 26.04 -9.49
C GLN A 96 -3.18 25.56 -10.09
N ALA A 97 -2.50 24.61 -9.43
CA ALA A 97 -1.24 24.04 -9.89
C ALA A 97 -1.37 23.39 -11.28
N ARG A 98 -2.47 22.68 -11.53
CA ARG A 98 -2.76 22.10 -12.83
C ARG A 98 -3.00 23.17 -13.89
N GLU A 99 -3.79 24.19 -13.58
CA GLU A 99 -4.09 25.26 -14.54
C GLU A 99 -2.82 26.05 -14.92
N VAL A 100 -1.95 26.36 -13.95
CA VAL A 100 -0.69 27.09 -14.25
C VAL A 100 0.38 26.25 -14.94
N SER A 101 0.18 24.93 -15.07
CA SER A 101 1.12 24.01 -15.73
C SER A 101 1.08 24.08 -17.26
N LEU A 102 0.13 24.81 -17.84
CA LEU A 102 -0.02 25.02 -19.28
C LEU A 102 -0.38 26.49 -19.57
N PRO A 103 -0.12 26.98 -20.80
CA PRO A 103 -0.67 28.25 -21.25
C PRO A 103 -2.20 28.24 -21.19
N VAL A 104 -2.82 29.39 -20.88
CA VAL A 104 -4.29 29.48 -20.75
C VAL A 104 -4.99 29.18 -22.09
N ASP A 105 -4.44 29.68 -23.17
CA ASP A 105 -4.94 29.59 -24.54
C ASP A 105 -4.21 28.52 -25.40
N GLY A 106 -3.42 27.66 -24.76
CA GLY A 106 -2.63 26.63 -25.41
C GLY A 106 -2.77 25.24 -24.77
N ASP A 107 -2.45 24.21 -25.57
CA ASP A 107 -2.50 22.81 -25.14
C ASP A 107 -1.13 22.23 -24.81
N SER A 108 -0.04 22.98 -24.94
CA SER A 108 1.31 22.46 -24.68
C SER A 108 2.26 23.49 -24.12
N PHE A 109 3.15 23.05 -23.24
CA PHE A 109 4.30 23.81 -22.77
C PHE A 109 5.57 22.96 -22.95
N LYS A 110 6.66 23.57 -23.39
CA LYS A 110 7.94 22.89 -23.55
C LYS A 110 9.09 23.73 -22.99
N SER A 111 9.93 23.08 -22.21
CA SER A 111 11.22 23.58 -21.74
C SER A 111 12.28 22.48 -21.90
N ASP A 112 13.53 22.77 -21.52
CA ASP A 112 14.61 21.77 -21.48
C ASP A 112 14.36 20.66 -20.44
N LEU A 113 13.48 20.91 -19.46
CA LEU A 113 13.25 20.03 -18.32
C LEU A 113 11.94 19.27 -18.36
N VAL A 114 10.93 19.81 -19.05
CA VAL A 114 9.61 19.19 -19.11
C VAL A 114 8.87 19.58 -20.38
N THR A 115 8.16 18.60 -20.94
CA THR A 115 7.12 18.81 -21.95
C THR A 115 5.78 18.44 -21.32
N SER A 116 4.88 19.42 -21.22
CA SER A 116 3.54 19.25 -20.67
C SER A 116 2.51 19.44 -21.78
N SER A 117 1.45 18.64 -21.77
CA SER A 117 0.39 18.71 -22.77
C SER A 117 -0.98 18.45 -22.16
N ARG A 118 -1.96 19.27 -22.56
CA ARG A 118 -3.37 19.00 -22.31
C ARG A 118 -3.77 17.83 -23.19
N ILE A 119 -4.39 16.83 -22.58
CA ILE A 119 -4.91 15.66 -23.30
C ILE A 119 -6.38 15.46 -22.93
N LYS A 120 -7.13 14.75 -23.77
CA LYS A 120 -8.58 14.55 -23.59
C LYS A 120 -8.95 14.01 -22.21
N GLN A 121 -8.12 13.11 -21.66
CA GLN A 121 -8.34 12.54 -20.34
C GLN A 121 -7.71 13.34 -19.17
N GLY A 122 -6.98 14.43 -19.41
CA GLY A 122 -6.29 15.18 -18.35
C GLY A 122 -5.03 15.90 -18.80
N ILE A 123 -3.90 15.61 -18.16
CA ILE A 123 -2.59 16.23 -18.45
C ILE A 123 -1.50 15.16 -18.59
N LEU A 124 -0.69 15.27 -19.65
CA LEU A 124 0.53 14.49 -19.85
C LEU A 124 1.72 15.37 -19.54
N ASN A 125 2.60 14.93 -18.64
CA ASN A 125 3.85 15.63 -18.35
C ASN A 125 5.03 14.69 -18.53
N ASN A 126 5.89 14.95 -19.50
CA ASN A 126 7.09 14.18 -19.79
C ASN A 126 8.33 14.99 -19.34
N PRO A 127 8.91 14.71 -18.16
CA PRO A 127 10.12 15.37 -17.66
C PRO A 127 11.37 14.92 -18.43
N LEU A 128 12.50 15.61 -18.28
CA LEU A 128 13.76 15.28 -18.95
C LEU A 128 14.15 13.82 -18.69
N HIS A 129 14.24 13.44 -17.42
CA HIS A 129 14.49 12.07 -17.00
C HIS A 129 13.19 11.30 -16.78
N ASP A 130 13.06 10.12 -17.40
CA ASP A 130 11.84 9.30 -17.33
C ASP A 130 11.75 8.46 -16.04
N LYS A 131 12.80 8.39 -15.23
CA LYS A 131 12.87 7.56 -14.03
C LYS A 131 13.81 8.14 -12.98
N ARG A 132 13.62 7.67 -11.74
CA ARG A 132 14.49 7.97 -10.60
C ARG A 132 15.75 7.10 -10.62
N THR A 133 16.85 7.69 -10.15
CA THR A 133 18.11 6.99 -9.82
C THR A 133 18.27 6.95 -8.30
N THR A 134 18.79 5.85 -7.75
CA THR A 134 19.02 5.67 -6.31
C THR A 134 20.49 5.60 -5.93
N LYS A 135 21.37 5.21 -6.86
CA LYS A 135 22.81 5.09 -6.61
C LYS A 135 23.44 6.47 -6.52
N GLY A 136 24.03 6.81 -5.37
CA GLY A 136 24.73 8.09 -5.16
C GLY A 136 23.82 9.32 -5.15
N THR A 137 22.50 9.16 -4.98
CA THR A 137 21.54 10.26 -5.14
C THR A 137 21.03 10.86 -3.84
N PHE A 138 21.38 10.33 -2.67
CA PHE A 138 20.91 10.83 -1.38
C PHE A 138 22.08 11.32 -0.54
N HIS A 139 22.16 12.64 -0.40
CA HIS A 139 23.19 13.36 0.33
C HIS A 139 22.58 14.00 1.59
N ILE A 140 23.36 14.09 2.66
CA ILE A 140 22.91 14.65 3.94
C ILE A 140 23.98 15.59 4.47
N VAL A 141 23.56 16.76 4.92
CA VAL A 141 24.44 17.78 5.50
C VAL A 141 24.97 17.31 6.86
N GLU A 142 26.26 17.51 7.10
CA GLU A 142 26.92 17.18 8.38
C GLU A 142 26.29 17.93 9.57
N GLY A 143 26.15 17.26 10.71
CA GLY A 143 25.65 17.82 11.97
C GLY A 143 25.61 16.78 13.09
N ASP A 144 24.90 17.11 14.18
CA ASP A 144 24.84 16.29 15.40
C ASP A 144 24.14 14.94 15.17
N LEU A 145 23.11 14.92 14.32
CA LEU A 145 22.53 13.68 13.81
C LEU A 145 23.43 13.13 12.70
N PRO A 146 24.07 11.95 12.89
CA PRO A 146 25.07 11.44 11.97
C PRO A 146 24.54 11.11 10.59
N VAL A 147 25.43 11.10 9.60
CA VAL A 147 25.14 10.69 8.22
C VAL A 147 25.46 9.20 8.06
N PRO A 148 24.48 8.34 7.74
CA PRO A 148 24.71 6.91 7.50
C PRO A 148 25.74 6.65 6.40
N LEU A 149 26.45 5.52 6.46
CA LEU A 149 27.50 5.18 5.48
C LEU A 149 26.97 4.92 4.06
N ASP A 150 25.68 4.63 3.91
CA ASP A 150 25.05 4.43 2.60
C ASP A 150 24.60 5.75 1.95
N LYS A 151 24.85 6.89 2.61
CA LYS A 151 24.58 8.25 2.14
C LYS A 151 25.89 9.03 1.95
N PHE A 152 25.84 10.13 1.22
CA PHE A 152 26.98 11.03 1.13
C PHE A 152 26.88 12.14 2.18
N GLU A 153 27.95 12.34 2.95
CA GLU A 153 28.05 13.40 3.96
C GLU A 153 28.56 14.69 3.33
N VAL A 154 27.78 15.76 3.44
CA VAL A 154 28.04 17.03 2.76
C VAL A 154 28.42 18.13 3.77
N PRO A 155 29.51 18.87 3.56
CA PRO A 155 29.88 19.99 4.43
C PRO A 155 28.83 21.10 4.47
N LYS A 156 28.68 21.77 5.63
CA LYS A 156 27.69 22.87 5.78
C LYS A 156 27.88 24.01 4.77
N ILE A 157 29.11 24.32 4.40
CA ILE A 157 29.45 25.36 3.41
C ILE A 157 28.84 25.09 2.04
N VAL A 158 28.84 23.82 1.60
CA VAL A 158 28.25 23.39 0.33
C VAL A 158 26.74 23.59 0.35
N PHE A 159 26.09 23.22 1.47
CA PHE A 159 24.66 23.41 1.64
C PHE A 159 24.27 24.90 1.60
N ALA A 160 25.06 25.79 2.21
CA ALA A 160 24.82 27.23 2.15
C ALA A 160 24.86 27.76 0.70
N HIS A 161 25.84 27.33 -0.10
CA HIS A 161 25.90 27.66 -1.53
C HIS A 161 24.72 27.09 -2.32
N PHE A 162 24.28 25.86 -2.02
CA PHE A 162 23.12 25.26 -2.65
C PHE A 162 21.82 25.93 -2.28
N LEU A 163 21.61 26.35 -1.02
CA LEU A 163 20.44 27.13 -0.63
C LEU A 163 20.35 28.41 -1.45
N ASN A 164 21.46 29.16 -1.56
CA ASN A 164 21.49 30.36 -2.37
C ASN A 164 21.10 30.08 -3.84
N ALA A 165 21.69 29.06 -4.46
CA ALA A 165 21.40 28.70 -5.85
C ALA A 165 19.98 28.14 -6.05
N ALA A 166 19.42 27.44 -5.05
CA ALA A 166 18.07 26.89 -5.09
C ALA A 166 17.00 27.97 -4.96
N PHE A 167 17.24 28.98 -4.11
CA PHE A 167 16.32 30.10 -3.91
C PHE A 167 16.41 31.19 -4.98
N ASN A 168 17.50 31.22 -5.75
CA ASN A 168 17.75 32.22 -6.80
C ASN A 168 17.97 31.56 -8.18
N PRO A 169 16.99 30.81 -8.73
CA PRO A 169 17.13 30.23 -10.05
C PRO A 169 17.13 31.30 -11.16
N SER A 170 17.64 30.92 -12.34
CA SER A 170 17.64 31.78 -13.52
C SER A 170 16.23 32.16 -13.95
N ASP A 171 16.12 33.28 -14.65
CA ASP A 171 14.86 33.79 -15.18
C ASP A 171 14.15 32.79 -16.10
N ASP A 172 14.90 32.04 -16.91
CA ASP A 172 14.35 31.02 -17.82
C ASP A 172 13.67 29.88 -17.06
N LEU A 173 14.23 29.48 -15.92
CA LEU A 173 13.66 28.44 -15.07
C LEU A 173 12.40 28.93 -14.34
N LYS A 174 12.31 30.24 -14.09
CA LYS A 174 11.17 30.87 -13.43
C LYS A 174 9.98 31.14 -14.35
N ILE A 175 10.10 30.95 -15.67
CA ILE A 175 9.01 31.20 -16.63
C ILE A 175 7.79 30.33 -16.26
N LEU A 176 6.66 30.97 -15.99
CA LEU A 176 5.41 30.28 -15.68
C LEU A 176 4.69 29.84 -16.98
N PRO A 177 4.35 28.55 -17.16
CA PRO A 177 3.67 28.05 -18.35
C PRO A 177 2.39 28.82 -18.68
N PHE A 178 1.62 29.21 -17.65
CA PHE A 178 0.40 30.02 -17.75
C PHE A 178 0.50 31.25 -18.65
N THR A 179 1.67 31.89 -18.73
CA THR A 179 1.91 33.10 -19.55
C THR A 179 2.96 32.88 -20.65
N ALA A 180 3.39 31.64 -20.88
CA ALA A 180 4.58 31.36 -21.66
C ALA A 180 4.48 31.71 -23.15
N ASP A 181 3.25 31.73 -23.69
CA ASP A 181 2.96 32.06 -25.10
C ASP A 181 2.82 33.57 -25.34
N GLN A 182 2.83 34.38 -24.27
CA GLN A 182 2.75 35.82 -24.37
C GLN A 182 4.13 36.46 -24.56
N LYS A 183 4.13 37.69 -25.07
CA LYS A 183 5.35 38.52 -25.18
C LYS A 183 5.96 38.78 -23.79
N ASP A 184 5.13 39.20 -22.85
CA ASP A 184 5.53 39.45 -21.47
C ASP A 184 5.17 38.23 -20.61
N LYS A 185 6.20 37.54 -20.11
CA LYS A 185 6.08 36.27 -19.40
C LYS A 185 6.30 36.47 -17.90
N ALA A 186 5.43 35.91 -17.08
CA ALA A 186 5.61 35.87 -15.64
C ALA A 186 6.81 34.99 -15.27
N LYS A 187 7.64 35.49 -14.36
CA LYS A 187 8.85 34.82 -13.86
C LYS A 187 8.75 34.71 -12.34
N VAL A 188 8.36 33.53 -11.85
CA VAL A 188 8.06 33.32 -10.43
C VAL A 188 8.75 32.07 -9.88
N MET A 189 9.01 32.10 -8.57
CA MET A 189 8.99 30.90 -7.76
C MET A 189 7.54 30.64 -7.36
N ALA A 190 7.04 29.42 -7.54
CA ALA A 190 5.75 28.99 -7.04
C ALA A 190 5.91 28.20 -5.75
N SER A 191 4.90 28.25 -4.87
CA SER A 191 4.94 27.51 -3.61
C SER A 191 3.59 26.97 -3.18
N MET A 192 3.62 25.96 -2.31
CA MET A 192 2.44 25.31 -1.73
C MET A 192 2.70 24.91 -0.28
N LEU A 193 1.64 24.85 0.54
CA LEU A 193 1.64 24.25 1.87
C LEU A 193 0.91 22.91 1.82
N LEU A 194 1.50 21.87 2.40
CA LEU A 194 0.93 20.52 2.53
C LEU A 194 0.86 20.12 4.01
N ARG A 195 -0.09 19.24 4.36
CA ARG A 195 -0.24 18.67 5.72
C ARG A 195 -0.29 17.13 5.69
N PRO A 196 0.76 16.42 5.23
CA PRO A 196 0.75 14.97 5.12
C PRO A 196 0.66 14.26 6.49
N THR A 197 -0.16 13.21 6.56
CA THR A 197 -0.39 12.40 7.77
C THR A 197 0.87 11.68 8.25
N VAL A 198 1.09 11.72 9.57
CA VAL A 198 2.21 11.06 10.28
C VAL A 198 1.68 10.12 11.38
N CYS A 199 0.63 10.52 12.09
CA CYS A 199 -0.07 9.68 13.07
C CYS A 199 -1.48 9.39 12.53
N PRO A 200 -1.89 8.13 12.36
CA PRO A 200 -3.26 7.80 11.99
C PRO A 200 -4.25 8.26 13.08
N GLU A 201 -5.49 8.54 12.68
CA GLU A 201 -6.59 8.62 13.65
C GLU A 201 -6.82 7.26 14.30
N VAL A 202 -6.94 7.23 15.62
CA VAL A 202 -7.47 6.09 16.36
C VAL A 202 -8.69 6.55 17.13
N LYS A 203 -9.86 6.17 16.64
CA LYS A 203 -11.15 6.69 17.13
C LYS A 203 -11.29 6.44 18.62
N GLY A 204 -11.49 7.53 19.38
CA GLY A 204 -11.61 7.53 20.84
C GLY A 204 -10.29 7.49 21.61
N VAL A 205 -9.14 7.57 20.94
CA VAL A 205 -7.80 7.54 21.57
C VAL A 205 -6.98 8.77 21.19
N ILE A 206 -6.70 8.96 19.90
CA ILE A 206 -5.88 10.07 19.39
C ILE A 206 -6.40 10.52 18.02
N PRO A 207 -6.52 11.84 17.77
CA PRO A 207 -6.85 12.36 16.44
C PRO A 207 -5.68 12.14 15.46
N GLU A 208 -5.97 12.23 14.16
CA GLU A 208 -4.94 12.25 13.14
C GLU A 208 -3.96 13.42 13.38
N LYS A 209 -2.67 13.18 13.18
CA LYS A 209 -1.65 14.24 13.21
C LYS A 209 -0.81 14.24 11.93
N SER A 210 -0.43 15.43 11.50
CA SER A 210 0.34 15.69 10.28
C SER A 210 1.61 16.49 10.57
N LEU A 211 2.59 16.39 9.68
CA LEU A 211 3.63 17.43 9.57
C LEU A 211 3.14 18.52 8.63
N GLU A 212 3.73 19.71 8.69
CA GLU A 212 3.54 20.74 7.66
C GLU A 212 4.74 20.74 6.70
N VAL A 213 4.50 20.88 5.40
CA VAL A 213 5.56 20.93 4.38
C VAL A 213 5.37 22.14 3.48
N ARG A 214 6.42 22.97 3.38
CA ARG A 214 6.51 24.03 2.36
C ARG A 214 7.28 23.56 1.15
N PHE A 215 6.59 23.53 0.02
CA PHE A 215 7.14 23.04 -1.24
C PHE A 215 7.33 24.21 -2.21
N PHE A 216 8.57 24.43 -2.67
CA PHE A 216 8.95 25.49 -3.58
C PHE A 216 9.42 24.90 -4.92
N VAL A 217 8.96 25.49 -6.01
CA VAL A 217 9.40 25.13 -7.37
C VAL A 217 9.60 26.39 -8.22
N PRO A 218 10.59 26.41 -9.14
CA PRO A 218 10.62 27.37 -10.23
C PRO A 218 9.35 27.28 -11.09
N GLY A 219 8.94 28.41 -11.68
CA GLY A 219 7.69 28.51 -12.45
C GLY A 219 7.51 27.45 -13.54
N ASN A 220 8.57 27.01 -14.22
CA ASN A 220 8.44 26.00 -15.27
C ASN A 220 8.28 24.55 -14.76
N LEU A 221 8.38 24.34 -13.44
CA LEU A 221 8.24 23.04 -12.76
C LEU A 221 6.95 22.93 -11.91
N VAL A 222 5.99 23.82 -12.11
CA VAL A 222 4.70 23.82 -11.37
C VAL A 222 3.87 22.55 -11.53
N SER A 223 4.13 21.73 -12.56
CA SER A 223 3.50 20.41 -12.70
C SER A 223 3.88 19.46 -11.55
N ASN A 224 5.02 19.67 -10.87
CA ASN A 224 5.37 18.93 -9.66
C ASN A 224 4.48 19.31 -8.48
N LEU A 225 3.98 20.55 -8.41
CA LEU A 225 3.01 20.97 -7.40
C LEU A 225 1.62 20.35 -7.67
N ASP A 226 1.16 20.27 -8.92
CA ASP A 226 -0.06 19.52 -9.28
C ASP A 226 0.04 18.05 -8.87
N PHE A 227 1.21 17.46 -9.11
CA PHE A 227 1.50 16.09 -8.73
C PHE A 227 1.40 15.84 -7.21
N VAL A 228 2.09 16.64 -6.38
CA VAL A 228 2.05 16.43 -4.91
C VAL A 228 0.71 16.88 -4.29
N GLU A 229 0.05 17.91 -4.84
CA GLU A 229 -1.30 18.32 -4.44
C GLU A 229 -2.31 17.20 -4.64
N SER A 230 -2.22 16.49 -5.77
CA SER A 230 -3.10 15.37 -6.06
C SER A 230 -2.94 14.24 -5.03
N ILE A 231 -1.74 14.01 -4.53
CA ILE A 231 -1.44 12.92 -3.58
C ILE A 231 -1.75 13.33 -2.13
N PHE A 232 -1.29 14.51 -1.69
CA PHE A 232 -1.26 14.91 -0.28
C PHE A 232 -2.22 16.07 0.07
N GLY A 233 -2.98 16.58 -0.90
CA GLY A 233 -3.91 17.69 -0.71
C GLY A 233 -3.23 19.07 -0.76
N ASN A 234 -4.03 20.11 -0.52
CA ASN A 234 -3.58 21.51 -0.46
C ASN A 234 -4.02 22.09 0.89
N ALA A 235 -3.09 22.65 1.64
CA ALA A 235 -3.35 23.18 2.99
C ALA A 235 -3.56 24.70 3.04
N GLY A 236 -3.82 25.34 1.90
CA GLY A 236 -4.21 26.74 1.83
C GLY A 236 -3.06 27.72 1.74
N ASP A 237 -3.36 28.99 2.01
CA ASP A 237 -2.38 30.08 2.04
C ASP A 237 -1.63 30.07 3.38
N PRO A 238 -0.30 29.88 3.38
CA PRO A 238 0.50 29.80 4.60
C PRO A 238 0.56 31.11 5.39
N ASN A 239 0.17 32.25 4.81
CA ASN A 239 0.15 33.53 5.51
C ASN A 239 -1.06 33.70 6.44
N LEU A 240 -2.07 32.85 6.30
CA LEU A 240 -3.29 32.91 7.11
C LEU A 240 -3.08 32.17 8.43
N ALA A 241 -3.47 32.80 9.55
CA ALA A 241 -3.43 32.18 10.87
C ALA A 241 -4.22 30.85 10.92
N GLN A 242 -5.32 30.76 10.17
CA GLN A 242 -6.13 29.54 10.04
C GLN A 242 -5.33 28.33 9.53
N ASN A 243 -4.25 28.56 8.79
CA ASN A 243 -3.40 27.52 8.21
C ASN A 243 -2.06 27.37 8.95
N ASP A 244 -1.81 28.12 10.02
CA ASP A 244 -0.62 27.96 10.85
C ASP A 244 -0.72 26.70 11.72
N ALA A 245 0.17 25.74 11.48
CA ALA A 245 0.16 24.47 12.19
C ALA A 245 0.36 24.61 13.70
N ALA A 246 1.04 25.66 14.16
CA ALA A 246 1.27 25.90 15.59
C ALA A 246 -0.01 26.33 16.34
N LEU A 247 -1.01 26.89 15.63
CA LEU A 247 -2.33 27.21 16.19
C LEU A 247 -3.30 26.01 16.14
N ASP A 248 -3.01 25.01 15.31
CA ASP A 248 -3.72 23.73 15.23
C ASP A 248 -3.08 22.70 16.18
N THR A 249 -3.34 22.91 17.47
CA THR A 249 -2.67 22.15 18.52
C THR A 249 -3.06 20.67 18.58
N GLU A 250 -4.16 20.31 17.91
CA GLU A 250 -4.70 18.96 17.91
C GLU A 250 -4.09 18.09 16.80
N HIS A 251 -3.85 18.63 15.60
CA HIS A 251 -3.49 17.82 14.43
C HIS A 251 -2.05 18.07 13.92
N TRP A 252 -1.23 18.86 14.59
CA TRP A 252 0.19 19.01 14.25
C TRP A 252 1.09 18.08 15.08
N THR A 253 2.16 17.60 14.46
CA THR A 253 3.22 16.79 15.10
C THR A 253 4.32 17.60 15.77
N GLY A 254 4.36 18.92 15.53
CA GLY A 254 5.47 19.79 15.96
C GLY A 254 6.63 19.87 14.98
N HIS A 255 6.51 19.24 13.80
CA HIS A 255 7.57 19.16 12.81
C HIS A 255 7.24 19.91 11.52
N THR A 256 8.27 20.50 10.92
CA THR A 256 8.17 21.34 9.72
C THR A 256 9.15 20.85 8.65
N GLY A 257 8.65 20.69 7.43
CA GLY A 257 9.41 20.29 6.27
C GLY A 257 9.51 21.40 5.22
N CYS A 258 10.63 21.44 4.50
CA CYS A 258 10.84 22.30 3.34
C CYS A 258 11.39 21.44 2.18
N ILE A 259 10.82 21.60 0.99
CA ILE A 259 11.29 20.94 -0.23
C ILE A 259 11.45 21.99 -1.32
N VAL A 260 12.59 21.99 -2.01
CA VAL A 260 12.87 22.90 -3.13
C VAL A 260 13.33 22.11 -4.35
N LEU A 261 12.66 22.26 -5.49
CA LEU A 261 13.18 21.73 -6.76
C LEU A 261 14.20 22.70 -7.34
N ALA A 262 15.42 22.22 -7.56
CA ALA A 262 16.54 23.01 -8.00
C ALA A 262 17.44 22.22 -8.99
N PRO A 263 16.94 21.82 -10.18
CA PRO A 263 17.74 21.07 -11.16
C PRO A 263 18.97 21.83 -11.66
N GLN A 264 19.01 23.16 -11.49
CA GLN A 264 20.19 23.97 -11.79
C GLN A 264 21.42 23.62 -10.93
N LEU A 265 21.24 22.96 -9.78
CA LEU A 265 22.36 22.53 -8.92
C LEU A 265 23.31 21.55 -9.63
N LEU A 266 22.84 20.83 -10.65
CA LEU A 266 23.65 19.92 -11.47
C LEU A 266 24.78 20.63 -12.25
N LYS A 267 24.69 21.96 -12.40
CA LYS A 267 25.67 22.77 -13.12
C LYS A 267 26.76 23.36 -12.22
N LEU A 268 26.64 23.20 -10.90
CA LEU A 268 27.58 23.78 -9.94
C LEU A 268 28.84 22.93 -9.84
N LYS A 269 30.00 23.59 -9.81
CA LYS A 269 31.29 22.91 -9.66
C LYS A 269 31.59 22.63 -8.21
N LYS A 270 32.25 21.49 -7.93
CA LYS A 270 32.68 21.09 -6.59
C LYS A 270 33.51 22.17 -5.89
N LYS A 271 34.47 22.76 -6.61
CA LYS A 271 35.30 23.86 -6.09
C LYS A 271 34.49 25.10 -5.73
N GLU A 272 33.53 25.50 -6.58
CA GLU A 272 32.73 26.72 -6.40
C GLU A 272 31.75 26.64 -5.22
N VAL A 273 31.38 25.43 -4.81
CA VAL A 273 30.54 25.19 -3.63
C VAL A 273 31.37 24.94 -2.35
N GLY A 274 32.69 25.08 -2.42
CA GLY A 274 33.56 25.00 -1.25
C GLY A 274 34.00 23.59 -0.85
N LEU A 275 33.95 22.61 -1.76
CA LEU A 275 34.56 21.29 -1.50
C LEU A 275 36.10 21.39 -1.52
N PRO A 276 36.80 20.58 -0.71
CA PRO A 276 38.26 20.58 -0.68
C PRO A 276 38.87 19.95 -1.93
N HIS A 277 40.12 20.32 -2.23
CA HIS A 277 40.94 19.57 -3.18
C HIS A 277 41.15 18.14 -2.66
N PHE A 278 41.30 17.18 -3.57
CA PHE A 278 41.41 15.75 -3.24
C PHE A 278 42.51 15.44 -2.21
N ASP A 279 43.63 16.15 -2.27
CA ASP A 279 44.76 15.94 -1.36
C ASP A 279 44.49 16.43 0.07
N ASP A 280 43.56 17.38 0.24
CA ASP A 280 43.14 17.93 1.53
C ASP A 280 41.86 17.26 2.06
N ALA A 281 41.27 16.34 1.29
CA ALA A 281 40.03 15.67 1.62
C ALA A 281 40.23 14.50 2.58
N THR A 282 39.28 14.32 3.50
CA THR A 282 39.22 13.12 4.35
C THR A 282 38.90 11.87 3.54
N GLU A 283 39.18 10.69 4.08
CA GLU A 283 38.83 9.43 3.40
C GLU A 283 37.33 9.29 3.15
N ARG A 284 36.48 9.80 4.06
CA ARG A 284 35.02 9.85 3.84
C ARG A 284 34.66 10.76 2.68
N GLN A 285 35.27 11.95 2.61
CA GLN A 285 35.04 12.89 1.50
C GLN A 285 35.50 12.30 0.16
N LYS A 286 36.61 11.57 0.12
CA LYS A 286 37.06 10.86 -1.09
C LYS A 286 36.09 9.76 -1.49
N LYS A 287 35.62 8.95 -0.54
CA LYS A 287 34.65 7.86 -0.76
C LYS A 287 33.32 8.37 -1.31
N ASP A 288 32.84 9.49 -0.76
CA ASP A 288 31.56 10.09 -1.12
C ASP A 288 31.63 11.01 -2.36
N GLY A 289 32.82 11.23 -2.91
CA GLY A 289 33.03 12.17 -4.02
C GLY A 289 32.90 13.65 -3.63
N MET A 290 33.01 13.96 -2.33
CA MET A 290 32.95 15.29 -1.73
C MET A 290 34.33 15.98 -1.73
N CYS A 291 35.01 15.91 -2.87
CA CYS A 291 36.29 16.57 -3.16
C CYS A 291 36.49 16.65 -4.67
N TRP A 292 37.43 17.49 -5.11
CA TRP A 292 37.75 17.68 -6.54
C TRP A 292 39.24 17.51 -6.82
N LYS A 293 39.56 16.98 -8.00
CA LYS A 293 40.93 16.96 -8.56
C LYS A 293 41.08 18.00 -9.66
N ASP A 294 40.06 18.16 -10.49
CA ASP A 294 39.94 19.22 -11.49
C ASP A 294 38.93 20.28 -11.01
N GLU A 295 39.30 21.56 -11.13
CA GLU A 295 38.47 22.69 -10.74
C GLU A 295 37.12 22.75 -11.47
N ASN A 296 37.01 22.09 -12.63
CA ASN A 296 35.81 22.03 -13.46
C ASN A 296 34.88 20.85 -13.16
N GLU A 297 35.23 19.98 -12.21
CA GLU A 297 34.36 18.87 -11.81
C GLU A 297 33.00 19.39 -11.32
N LEU A 298 31.94 18.92 -11.95
CA LEU A 298 30.58 19.17 -11.51
C LEU A 298 30.31 18.40 -10.22
N TYR A 299 29.50 18.99 -9.35
CA TYR A 299 29.01 18.27 -8.18
C TYR A 299 28.21 17.04 -8.60
N ASN A 300 28.47 15.90 -7.94
CA ASN A 300 27.87 14.60 -8.26
C ASN A 300 27.99 14.20 -9.74
N ASP A 301 29.06 14.63 -10.42
CA ASP A 301 29.31 14.40 -11.84
C ASP A 301 28.18 14.89 -12.76
N GLY A 302 27.40 15.89 -12.31
CA GLY A 302 26.22 16.38 -13.01
C GLY A 302 25.00 15.45 -12.95
N GLY A 303 25.05 14.38 -12.16
CA GLY A 303 23.96 13.43 -11.96
C GLY A 303 22.94 13.90 -10.92
N ALA A 304 21.67 13.51 -11.11
CA ALA A 304 20.57 13.82 -10.19
C ALA A 304 20.87 13.42 -8.73
N PHE A 305 20.56 14.31 -7.78
CA PHE A 305 20.67 14.05 -6.36
C PHE A 305 19.60 14.81 -5.57
N LYS A 306 19.44 14.44 -4.30
CA LYS A 306 18.78 15.25 -3.28
C LYS A 306 19.75 15.45 -2.11
N ILE A 307 19.72 16.63 -1.52
CA ILE A 307 20.51 16.98 -0.33
C ILE A 307 19.57 17.41 0.79
N THR A 308 19.71 16.80 1.96
CA THR A 308 18.84 17.05 3.12
C THR A 308 19.63 17.59 4.31
N CYS A 309 19.11 18.65 4.93
CA CYS A 309 19.59 19.23 6.18
C CYS A 309 18.53 19.08 7.27
N ARG A 310 18.90 18.57 8.44
CA ARG A 310 18.00 18.24 9.56
C ARG A 310 18.76 18.06 10.87
N ASP A 311 18.08 18.24 12.00
CA ASP A 311 18.53 17.84 13.34
C ASP A 311 17.35 17.49 14.26
N GLU A 312 17.51 17.50 15.59
CA GLU A 312 16.44 17.13 16.51
C GLU A 312 15.41 18.23 16.79
N ARG A 313 15.60 19.46 16.27
CA ARG A 313 14.66 20.57 16.47
C ARG A 313 13.35 20.42 15.68
N GLY A 314 13.23 19.37 14.87
CA GLY A 314 11.99 19.07 14.17
C GLY A 314 11.83 19.76 12.82
N VAL A 315 12.86 20.41 12.30
CA VAL A 315 12.85 21.06 10.98
C VAL A 315 13.76 20.30 10.01
N VAL A 316 13.26 20.08 8.79
CA VAL A 316 14.03 19.45 7.70
C VAL A 316 13.91 20.25 6.41
N ILE A 317 15.01 20.41 5.69
CA ILE A 317 15.08 21.06 4.38
C ILE A 317 15.71 20.10 3.37
N THR A 318 15.05 19.86 2.25
CA THR A 318 15.59 19.07 1.14
C THR A 318 15.59 19.83 -0.17
N LEU A 319 16.74 19.88 -0.84
CA LEU A 319 16.87 20.39 -2.20
C LEU A 319 16.98 19.21 -3.17
N ILE A 320 16.20 19.21 -4.24
CA ILE A 320 16.15 18.14 -5.23
C ILE A 320 16.69 18.67 -6.57
N ALA A 321 17.83 18.13 -7.02
CA ALA A 321 18.48 18.49 -8.26
C ALA A 321 17.94 17.67 -9.46
N ASP A 322 16.62 17.57 -9.57
CA ASP A 322 15.89 16.88 -10.64
C ASP A 322 14.41 17.28 -10.59
N ASN A 323 13.65 17.02 -11.66
CA ASN A 323 12.22 17.32 -11.71
C ASN A 323 11.32 16.09 -11.94
N TYR A 324 11.86 14.87 -11.99
CA TYR A 324 11.04 13.67 -12.08
C TYR A 324 10.16 13.52 -10.84
N TYR A 325 8.84 13.39 -11.05
CA TYR A 325 7.80 13.39 -10.02
C TYR A 325 8.02 12.37 -8.89
N GLY A 326 8.66 11.24 -9.19
CA GLY A 326 8.97 10.23 -8.19
C GLY A 326 9.86 10.74 -7.04
N TYR A 327 10.73 11.72 -7.28
CA TYR A 327 11.51 12.36 -6.21
C TYR A 327 10.61 13.17 -5.28
N SER A 328 9.69 13.98 -5.83
CA SER A 328 8.76 14.81 -5.05
C SER A 328 7.88 13.96 -4.11
N LYS A 329 7.29 12.86 -4.60
CA LYS A 329 6.51 11.93 -3.77
C LYS A 329 7.37 11.32 -2.65
N LYS A 330 8.55 10.82 -3.01
CA LYS A 330 9.40 10.09 -2.06
C LYS A 330 10.12 11.00 -1.06
N GLU A 331 10.26 12.28 -1.36
CA GLU A 331 10.79 13.22 -0.38
C GLU A 331 9.77 13.54 0.71
N ILE A 332 8.49 13.70 0.36
CA ILE A 332 7.42 13.81 1.37
C ILE A 332 7.39 12.55 2.25
N LYS A 333 7.53 11.34 1.68
CA LYS A 333 7.72 10.09 2.45
C LYS A 333 8.89 10.19 3.43
N THR A 334 10.02 10.72 2.98
CA THR A 334 11.23 10.85 3.81
C THR A 334 10.99 11.80 4.99
N GLN A 335 10.29 12.91 4.77
CA GLN A 335 9.93 13.87 5.83
C GLN A 335 8.85 13.34 6.79
N ILE A 336 7.90 12.53 6.32
CA ILE A 336 6.97 11.78 7.19
C ILE A 336 7.77 10.84 8.10
N SER A 337 8.73 10.09 7.55
CA SER A 337 9.59 9.18 8.32
C SER A 337 10.43 9.91 9.37
N TYR A 338 10.96 11.09 9.04
CA TYR A 338 11.66 11.95 9.99
C TYR A 338 10.73 12.40 11.12
N SER A 339 9.56 12.93 10.79
CA SER A 339 8.56 13.36 11.77
C SER A 339 8.12 12.22 12.69
N ALA A 340 7.89 11.02 12.15
CA ALA A 340 7.52 9.82 12.91
C ALA A 340 8.58 9.44 13.96
N ASN A 341 9.86 9.41 13.56
CA ASN A 341 10.96 9.06 14.46
C ASN A 341 11.14 10.07 15.60
N LEU A 342 10.98 11.38 15.31
CA LEU A 342 11.09 12.41 16.34
C LEU A 342 9.87 12.41 17.28
N PHE A 343 8.66 12.22 16.73
CA PHE A 343 7.40 12.20 17.47
C PHE A 343 7.32 11.01 18.44
N GLY A 344 7.80 9.83 18.03
CA GLY A 344 7.62 8.57 18.76
C GLY A 344 6.19 8.03 18.64
N LEU A 345 5.93 6.83 19.18
CA LEU A 345 4.68 6.04 19.09
C LEU A 345 4.31 5.52 17.69
N VAL A 346 4.73 6.21 16.65
CA VAL A 346 4.31 5.99 15.28
C VAL A 346 5.46 5.54 14.39
N GLU A 347 5.11 4.90 13.28
CA GLU A 347 6.05 4.46 12.26
C GLU A 347 5.59 4.98 10.89
N GLU A 348 6.56 5.34 10.04
CA GLU A 348 6.33 5.48 8.61
C GLU A 348 6.77 4.18 7.94
N GLU A 349 5.91 3.61 7.09
CA GLU A 349 6.17 2.30 6.49
C GLU A 349 6.06 2.30 4.97
N HIS A 350 6.96 1.55 4.34
CA HIS A 350 6.86 1.21 2.92
C HIS A 350 6.10 -0.11 2.79
N ALA A 351 4.77 -0.03 2.85
CA ALA A 351 3.89 -1.18 2.98
C ALA A 351 2.65 -1.09 2.08
N GLY A 352 2.10 -2.24 1.71
CA GLY A 352 0.78 -2.39 1.10
C GLY A 352 -0.15 -3.14 2.04
N GLY A 353 -1.46 -3.04 1.84
CA GLY A 353 -2.41 -3.63 2.78
C GLY A 353 -3.85 -3.60 2.32
N ALA A 354 -4.62 -4.58 2.80
CA ALA A 354 -6.05 -4.64 2.60
C ALA A 354 -6.77 -5.45 3.68
N ILE A 355 -8.00 -5.07 3.99
CA ILE A 355 -8.94 -5.92 4.74
C ILE A 355 -9.62 -6.84 3.72
N ALA A 356 -9.34 -8.14 3.83
CA ALA A 356 -9.87 -9.17 2.94
C ALA A 356 -11.10 -9.86 3.56
N PHE A 357 -12.27 -9.66 2.97
CA PHE A 357 -13.52 -10.30 3.37
C PHE A 357 -13.74 -11.56 2.53
N ALA A 358 -13.77 -12.72 3.18
CA ALA A 358 -14.02 -13.98 2.49
C ALA A 358 -15.38 -13.95 1.78
N ARG A 359 -15.40 -14.48 0.56
CA ARG A 359 -16.63 -14.63 -0.24
C ARG A 359 -16.83 -16.07 -0.65
N ARG A 360 -18.09 -16.45 -0.76
CA ARG A 360 -18.52 -17.80 -1.16
C ARG A 360 -19.75 -17.74 -2.05
N VAL A 361 -19.75 -18.57 -3.07
CA VAL A 361 -20.89 -18.76 -3.98
C VAL A 361 -21.85 -19.73 -3.32
N MET A 362 -23.06 -19.25 -3.07
CA MET A 362 -24.15 -20.04 -2.55
C MET A 362 -24.90 -20.75 -3.68
N GLY A 363 -25.93 -21.53 -3.34
CA GLY A 363 -26.80 -22.16 -4.33
C GLY A 363 -27.83 -21.22 -4.91
N ASP A 364 -28.84 -21.83 -5.52
CA ASP A 364 -30.05 -21.14 -5.94
C ASP A 364 -30.87 -20.63 -4.73
N THR A 365 -30.60 -21.18 -3.54
CA THR A 365 -31.29 -20.89 -2.29
C THR A 365 -30.31 -20.58 -1.15
N LEU A 366 -30.79 -19.81 -0.17
CA LEU A 366 -30.11 -19.51 1.09
C LEU A 366 -31.15 -19.37 2.20
N ASP A 367 -30.95 -20.06 3.33
CA ASP A 367 -31.80 -19.94 4.52
C ASP A 367 -31.08 -19.16 5.63
N GLY A 368 -31.65 -18.02 6.05
CA GLY A 368 -31.14 -17.21 7.16
C GLY A 368 -31.09 -17.97 8.49
N LYS A 369 -31.92 -19.02 8.65
CA LYS A 369 -31.91 -19.88 9.84
C LYS A 369 -30.54 -20.53 10.06
N ASP A 370 -29.84 -20.93 9.00
CA ASP A 370 -28.51 -21.54 9.09
C ASP A 370 -27.49 -20.59 9.72
N TYR A 371 -27.56 -19.30 9.37
CA TYR A 371 -26.69 -18.26 9.92
C TYR A 371 -27.04 -17.96 11.38
N SER A 372 -28.34 -17.90 11.68
CA SER A 372 -28.83 -17.71 13.04
C SER A 372 -28.41 -18.85 13.97
N GLU A 373 -28.57 -20.10 13.54
CA GLU A 373 -28.12 -21.29 14.28
C GLU A 373 -26.59 -21.27 14.51
N PHE A 374 -25.80 -20.94 13.47
CA PHE A 374 -24.34 -20.85 13.58
C PHE A 374 -23.89 -19.82 14.64
N HIS A 375 -24.62 -18.72 14.77
CA HIS A 375 -24.35 -17.68 15.78
C HIS A 375 -25.18 -17.84 17.07
N ASN A 376 -25.74 -19.02 17.34
CA ASN A 376 -26.55 -19.32 18.53
C ASN A 376 -27.73 -18.33 18.75
N PHE A 377 -28.38 -17.91 17.67
CA PHE A 377 -29.53 -17.01 17.65
C PHE A 377 -29.30 -15.65 18.35
N LYS A 378 -28.04 -15.19 18.43
CA LYS A 378 -27.68 -13.93 19.11
C LYS A 378 -27.93 -12.66 18.29
N HIS A 379 -28.15 -12.80 16.98
CA HIS A 379 -28.31 -11.68 16.06
C HIS A 379 -29.73 -11.71 15.48
N THR A 380 -30.50 -10.65 15.75
CA THR A 380 -31.90 -10.51 15.34
C THR A 380 -32.11 -9.20 14.61
N PHE A 381 -33.18 -9.11 13.82
CA PHE A 381 -33.54 -7.88 13.15
C PHE A 381 -33.91 -6.76 14.12
N GLU A 382 -34.50 -7.08 15.27
CA GLU A 382 -34.69 -6.10 16.36
C GLU A 382 -33.35 -5.55 16.86
N GLY A 383 -32.31 -6.39 16.96
CA GLY A 383 -30.96 -5.94 17.26
C GLY A 383 -30.40 -5.00 16.19
N VAL A 384 -30.66 -5.26 14.91
CA VAL A 384 -30.29 -4.35 13.81
C VAL A 384 -30.96 -2.99 13.97
N LYS A 385 -32.28 -2.95 14.24
CA LYS A 385 -33.03 -1.72 14.50
C LYS A 385 -32.44 -0.90 15.64
N GLN A 386 -32.04 -1.57 16.73
CA GLN A 386 -31.44 -0.91 17.89
C GLN A 386 -30.02 -0.39 17.61
N LEU A 387 -29.19 -1.16 16.90
CA LEU A 387 -27.80 -0.79 16.63
C LEU A 387 -27.66 0.32 15.59
N LEU A 388 -28.52 0.29 14.56
CA LEU A 388 -28.46 1.22 13.44
C LEU A 388 -29.40 2.42 13.61
N GLY A 389 -30.46 2.31 14.42
CA GLY A 389 -31.35 3.42 14.78
C GLY A 389 -31.79 4.24 13.58
N ASP A 390 -31.57 5.54 13.63
CA ASP A 390 -32.03 6.50 12.61
C ASP A 390 -31.28 6.41 11.28
N SER A 391 -30.20 5.61 11.16
CA SER A 391 -29.49 5.44 9.88
C SER A 391 -30.26 4.58 8.87
N ILE A 392 -31.31 3.88 9.32
CA ILE A 392 -32.13 3.01 8.50
C ILE A 392 -33.59 3.45 8.52
N GLU A 393 -34.31 3.15 7.46
CA GLU A 393 -35.76 3.29 7.37
C GLU A 393 -36.39 1.90 7.48
N VAL A 394 -37.14 1.66 8.56
CA VAL A 394 -37.81 0.38 8.80
C VAL A 394 -39.15 0.37 8.09
N MET A 395 -39.35 -0.62 7.23
CA MET A 395 -40.54 -0.77 6.41
C MET A 395 -41.62 -1.59 7.12
N PRO A 396 -42.92 -1.39 6.81
CA PRO A 396 -44.03 -2.11 7.46
C PRO A 396 -43.95 -3.64 7.34
N GLU A 397 -43.31 -4.15 6.29
CA GLU A 397 -43.10 -5.57 6.06
C GLU A 397 -41.98 -6.18 6.92
N ASN A 398 -41.35 -5.37 7.80
CA ASN A 398 -40.28 -5.77 8.71
C ASN A 398 -38.96 -6.12 8.00
N TYR A 399 -38.54 -5.25 7.10
CA TYR A 399 -37.16 -5.12 6.60
C TYR A 399 -36.75 -3.65 6.72
N ALA A 400 -35.50 -3.29 6.43
CA ALA A 400 -35.09 -1.90 6.43
C ALA A 400 -34.22 -1.52 5.24
N VAL A 401 -34.26 -0.25 4.87
CA VAL A 401 -33.44 0.34 3.81
C VAL A 401 -32.44 1.29 4.46
N ASP A 402 -31.20 1.23 4.03
CA ASP A 402 -30.18 2.17 4.48
C ASP A 402 -30.46 3.58 3.91
N LYS A 403 -30.44 4.62 4.77
CA LYS A 403 -30.73 5.99 4.32
C LYS A 403 -29.57 6.62 3.54
N LYS A 404 -28.33 6.19 3.79
CA LYS A 404 -27.15 6.73 3.10
C LYS A 404 -26.93 6.04 1.76
N TYR A 405 -27.11 4.72 1.72
CA TYR A 405 -26.98 3.90 0.52
C TYR A 405 -28.25 3.06 0.28
N PRO A 406 -29.28 3.57 -0.41
CA PRO A 406 -30.57 2.89 -0.57
C PRO A 406 -30.54 1.51 -1.25
N ASN A 407 -29.40 1.14 -1.84
CA ASN A 407 -29.17 -0.20 -2.40
C ASN A 407 -28.86 -1.25 -1.31
N ILE A 408 -28.59 -0.84 -0.08
CA ILE A 408 -28.36 -1.72 1.08
C ILE A 408 -29.68 -1.98 1.78
N ILE A 409 -30.05 -3.25 1.87
CA ILE A 409 -31.33 -3.70 2.44
C ILE A 409 -31.06 -4.65 3.60
N TYR A 410 -31.51 -4.29 4.80
CA TYR A 410 -31.41 -5.16 5.97
C TYR A 410 -32.62 -6.09 6.03
N ILE A 411 -32.37 -7.40 6.06
CA ILE A 411 -33.41 -8.43 6.03
C ILE A 411 -33.51 -9.16 7.38
N PRO A 412 -34.68 -9.74 7.73
CA PRO A 412 -34.83 -10.53 8.95
C PRO A 412 -33.94 -11.77 9.05
N GLU A 413 -33.68 -12.21 10.29
CA GLU A 413 -32.82 -13.34 10.65
C GLU A 413 -33.25 -14.70 10.06
N PHE A 414 -34.53 -14.85 9.69
CA PHE A 414 -35.08 -16.08 9.09
C PHE A 414 -35.55 -15.85 7.64
N SER A 415 -34.90 -14.93 6.94
CA SER A 415 -35.18 -14.69 5.53
C SER A 415 -34.69 -15.86 4.67
N TYR A 416 -35.55 -16.34 3.80
CA TYR A 416 -35.26 -17.36 2.80
C TYR A 416 -35.11 -16.73 1.42
N VAL A 417 -33.93 -16.82 0.83
CA VAL A 417 -33.61 -16.29 -0.49
C VAL A 417 -33.70 -17.41 -1.51
N ASN A 418 -34.35 -17.16 -2.66
CA ASN A 418 -34.53 -18.14 -3.73
C ASN A 418 -34.50 -17.48 -5.12
N ILE A 419 -33.45 -17.76 -5.90
CA ILE A 419 -33.25 -17.24 -7.26
C ILE A 419 -34.32 -17.77 -8.22
N ASN A 420 -34.71 -19.04 -8.12
CA ASN A 420 -35.69 -19.67 -9.03
C ASN A 420 -37.07 -18.99 -8.96
N THR A 421 -37.41 -18.43 -7.80
CA THR A 421 -38.65 -17.65 -7.60
C THR A 421 -38.42 -16.13 -7.63
N ASN A 422 -37.18 -15.71 -7.88
CA ASN A 422 -36.70 -14.33 -7.83
C ASN A 422 -37.12 -13.58 -6.55
N SER A 423 -36.99 -14.21 -5.38
CA SER A 423 -37.55 -13.66 -4.14
C SER A 423 -36.77 -13.89 -2.86
N ILE A 424 -36.99 -12.99 -1.90
CA ILE A 424 -36.60 -13.14 -0.49
C ILE A 424 -37.91 -13.16 0.32
N THR A 425 -38.11 -14.17 1.17
CA THR A 425 -39.35 -14.31 1.95
C THR A 425 -39.08 -14.58 3.42
N TRP A 426 -39.93 -14.06 4.29
CA TRP A 426 -39.89 -14.32 5.74
C TRP A 426 -41.31 -14.25 6.32
N MET A 427 -41.48 -14.65 7.58
CA MET A 427 -42.73 -14.50 8.32
C MET A 427 -42.68 -13.25 9.20
N HIS A 428 -43.73 -12.43 9.16
CA HIS A 428 -43.91 -11.30 10.08
C HIS A 428 -45.39 -11.16 10.43
N ASN A 429 -45.73 -11.08 11.73
CA ASN A 429 -47.11 -11.05 12.23
C ASN A 429 -48.01 -12.14 11.62
N SER A 430 -47.48 -13.37 11.57
CA SER A 430 -48.13 -14.55 10.96
C SER A 430 -48.48 -14.39 9.47
N LYS A 431 -47.95 -13.37 8.79
CA LYS A 431 -48.09 -13.17 7.33
C LYS A 431 -46.74 -13.40 6.65
N LYS A 432 -46.77 -14.07 5.50
CA LYS A 432 -45.60 -14.24 4.65
C LYS A 432 -45.32 -12.94 3.90
N GLN A 433 -44.13 -12.39 4.11
CA GLN A 433 -43.63 -11.21 3.43
C GLN A 433 -42.71 -11.60 2.26
N LYS A 434 -42.53 -10.69 1.31
CA LYS A 434 -41.76 -10.95 0.09
C LYS A 434 -41.06 -9.69 -0.43
N LEU A 435 -39.78 -9.82 -0.79
CA LEU A 435 -39.05 -8.90 -1.65
C LEU A 435 -38.67 -9.58 -2.96
N THR A 436 -38.56 -8.79 -4.02
CA THR A 436 -37.96 -9.22 -5.28
C THR A 436 -36.44 -9.11 -5.20
N LEU A 437 -35.74 -10.16 -5.64
CA LEU A 437 -34.28 -10.14 -5.73
C LEU A 437 -33.81 -9.19 -6.84
N SER A 438 -32.77 -8.41 -6.55
CA SER A 438 -32.17 -7.47 -7.50
C SER A 438 -30.65 -7.58 -7.47
N PRO A 439 -29.97 -7.58 -8.63
CA PRO A 439 -28.51 -7.58 -8.70
C PRO A 439 -27.89 -6.23 -8.33
N PHE A 440 -28.70 -5.17 -8.25
CA PHE A 440 -28.28 -3.82 -7.87
C PHE A 440 -28.36 -3.57 -6.36
N LYS A 441 -28.93 -4.52 -5.60
CA LYS A 441 -29.10 -4.42 -4.15
C LYS A 441 -28.18 -5.39 -3.43
N THR A 442 -27.75 -5.00 -2.23
CA THR A 442 -27.02 -5.85 -1.31
C THR A 442 -27.86 -6.09 -0.08
N TYR A 443 -28.13 -7.36 0.23
CA TYR A 443 -28.99 -7.74 1.34
C TYR A 443 -28.15 -8.11 2.56
N VAL A 444 -28.36 -7.44 3.69
CA VAL A 444 -27.57 -7.59 4.91
C VAL A 444 -28.36 -8.36 5.96
N HIS A 445 -27.83 -9.50 6.36
CA HIS A 445 -28.38 -10.33 7.43
C HIS A 445 -28.01 -9.75 8.81
N PRO A 446 -28.78 -10.02 9.90
CA PRO A 446 -28.44 -9.52 11.24
C PRO A 446 -27.07 -9.94 11.77
N THR A 447 -26.48 -11.00 11.23
CA THR A 447 -25.09 -11.42 11.54
C THR A 447 -24.03 -10.55 10.86
N GLY A 448 -24.42 -9.58 10.02
CA GLY A 448 -23.54 -8.74 9.23
C GLY A 448 -23.11 -9.34 7.88
N ASN A 449 -23.50 -10.59 7.59
CA ASN A 449 -23.28 -11.21 6.28
C ASN A 449 -24.03 -10.47 5.18
N LYS A 450 -23.41 -10.37 4.01
CA LYS A 450 -23.93 -9.62 2.87
C LYS A 450 -24.19 -10.55 1.70
N PHE A 451 -25.40 -10.56 1.19
CA PHE A 451 -25.84 -11.40 0.07
C PHE A 451 -26.08 -10.54 -1.16
N LYS A 452 -25.50 -10.94 -2.29
CA LYS A 452 -25.66 -10.25 -3.57
C LYS A 452 -25.97 -11.22 -4.70
N LEU A 453 -26.91 -10.86 -5.56
CA LEU A 453 -27.20 -11.61 -6.78
C LEU A 453 -26.20 -11.19 -7.87
N GLU A 454 -25.33 -12.12 -8.28
CA GLU A 454 -24.26 -11.85 -9.25
C GLU A 454 -24.36 -12.76 -10.48
N LYS A 455 -24.06 -12.20 -11.65
CA LYS A 455 -23.97 -12.96 -12.89
C LYS A 455 -22.59 -13.59 -13.02
N HIS A 456 -22.54 -14.86 -13.40
CA HIS A 456 -21.30 -15.54 -13.74
C HIS A 456 -20.62 -14.85 -14.94
N LYS A 457 -19.29 -14.73 -14.91
CA LYS A 457 -18.55 -13.95 -15.91
C LYS A 457 -18.50 -14.60 -17.30
N SER A 458 -18.57 -15.95 -17.38
CA SER A 458 -18.45 -16.69 -18.63
C SER A 458 -19.72 -17.38 -19.13
N VAL A 459 -20.76 -17.52 -18.29
CA VAL A 459 -22.01 -18.21 -18.66
C VAL A 459 -23.21 -17.42 -18.15
N ASN A 460 -24.36 -17.60 -18.80
CA ASN A 460 -25.62 -16.95 -18.43
C ASN A 460 -26.26 -17.58 -17.19
N LEU A 461 -25.53 -17.60 -16.08
CA LEU A 461 -25.96 -18.12 -14.79
C LEU A 461 -25.92 -17.00 -13.76
N TRP A 462 -26.98 -16.91 -12.95
CA TRP A 462 -27.04 -16.04 -11.77
C TRP A 462 -26.82 -16.85 -10.51
N ARG A 463 -26.16 -16.26 -9.51
CA ARG A 463 -25.81 -16.92 -8.25
C ARG A 463 -25.84 -15.94 -7.09
N ILE A 464 -26.16 -16.41 -5.89
CA ILE A 464 -26.01 -15.61 -4.67
C ILE A 464 -24.56 -15.71 -4.22
N VAL A 465 -23.92 -14.57 -3.95
CA VAL A 465 -22.60 -14.51 -3.31
C VAL A 465 -22.77 -13.98 -1.89
N ASP A 466 -22.30 -14.76 -0.92
CA ASP A 466 -22.19 -14.34 0.49
C ASP A 466 -20.79 -13.74 0.73
N THR A 467 -20.78 -12.54 1.29
CA THR A 467 -19.58 -11.85 1.80
C THR A 467 -19.66 -11.80 3.32
N PHE A 468 -18.59 -12.27 3.97
CA PHE A 468 -18.55 -12.38 5.43
C PHE A 468 -18.67 -11.00 6.08
N ALA A 469 -19.23 -10.98 7.29
CA ALA A 469 -19.41 -9.76 8.07
C ALA A 469 -18.08 -9.07 8.41
N GLU A 470 -17.06 -9.88 8.70
CA GLU A 470 -15.76 -9.45 9.17
C GLU A 470 -14.63 -10.06 8.34
N GLY A 471 -13.63 -9.25 8.01
CA GLY A 471 -12.47 -9.63 7.20
C GLY A 471 -11.18 -9.71 8.01
N VAL A 472 -10.08 -10.07 7.34
CA VAL A 472 -8.74 -10.12 7.92
C VAL A 472 -7.90 -8.99 7.33
N PHE A 473 -7.40 -8.10 8.19
CA PHE A 473 -6.47 -7.05 7.80
C PHE A 473 -5.09 -7.66 7.53
N CYS A 474 -4.76 -7.81 6.24
CA CYS A 474 -3.47 -8.26 5.75
C CYS A 474 -2.56 -7.05 5.48
N HIS A 475 -1.43 -6.98 6.18
CA HIS A 475 -0.42 -5.93 6.06
C HIS A 475 0.87 -6.52 5.45
N LYS A 476 1.44 -5.87 4.43
CA LYS A 476 2.60 -6.34 3.65
C LYS A 476 3.73 -5.31 3.66
N PRO A 477 4.52 -5.24 4.75
CA PRO A 477 5.63 -4.30 4.89
C PRO A 477 6.92 -4.83 4.27
N CYS A 478 7.96 -3.98 4.27
CA CYS A 478 9.36 -4.33 3.99
C CYS A 478 9.55 -5.18 2.72
N THR A 479 8.75 -4.90 1.69
CA THR A 479 8.69 -5.69 0.47
C THR A 479 9.43 -4.97 -0.65
N VAL A 480 10.58 -5.53 -1.05
CA VAL A 480 11.43 -4.98 -2.12
C VAL A 480 10.66 -4.82 -3.44
N SER A 481 11.19 -3.99 -4.34
CA SER A 481 10.59 -3.79 -5.67
C SER A 481 10.39 -5.11 -6.41
N GLY A 482 9.15 -5.39 -6.81
CA GLY A 482 8.74 -6.64 -7.45
C GLY A 482 8.56 -7.83 -6.49
N GLY A 483 8.54 -7.60 -5.17
CA GLY A 483 8.06 -8.57 -4.16
C GLY A 483 6.53 -8.62 -4.02
N GLY A 484 5.81 -7.84 -4.85
CA GLY A 484 4.35 -7.86 -4.92
C GLY A 484 3.65 -7.17 -3.76
N LYS A 485 4.13 -5.98 -3.35
CA LYS A 485 3.55 -5.16 -2.27
C LYS A 485 2.08 -4.80 -2.55
N SER A 486 1.80 -4.14 -3.69
CA SER A 486 0.44 -3.73 -4.08
C SER A 486 -0.48 -4.89 -4.49
N GLU A 487 0.07 -6.08 -4.75
CA GLU A 487 -0.70 -7.28 -5.11
C GLU A 487 -1.64 -7.74 -3.97
N ILE A 488 -1.33 -7.35 -2.73
CA ILE A 488 -2.16 -7.68 -1.57
C ILE A 488 -3.59 -7.10 -1.69
N SER A 489 -3.74 -5.91 -2.30
CA SER A 489 -5.03 -5.21 -2.46
C SER A 489 -5.69 -5.45 -3.82
N LYS A 490 -4.95 -5.90 -4.84
CA LYS A 490 -5.50 -6.20 -6.18
C LYS A 490 -6.51 -7.35 -6.17
N SER A 491 -7.52 -7.29 -7.04
CA SER A 491 -8.54 -8.34 -7.12
C SER A 491 -8.01 -9.60 -7.80
N MET A 492 -8.14 -10.76 -7.14
CA MET A 492 -7.85 -12.07 -7.76
C MET A 492 -8.82 -12.38 -8.92
N GLN A 493 -9.97 -11.69 -9.02
CA GLN A 493 -10.95 -11.93 -10.07
C GLN A 493 -10.37 -11.77 -11.48
N ASN A 494 -9.38 -10.88 -11.65
CA ASN A 494 -8.72 -10.64 -12.93
C ASN A 494 -7.80 -11.80 -13.35
N ALA A 495 -7.34 -12.62 -12.40
CA ALA A 495 -6.50 -13.79 -12.63
C ALA A 495 -7.30 -15.09 -12.86
N ILE A 496 -8.63 -15.06 -12.70
CA ILE A 496 -9.49 -16.24 -12.89
C ILE A 496 -9.83 -16.41 -14.37
N THR A 497 -9.55 -17.60 -14.88
CA THR A 497 -9.98 -18.07 -16.20
C THR A 497 -11.08 -19.11 -16.06
N TYR A 498 -11.91 -19.21 -17.10
CA TYR A 498 -13.06 -20.10 -17.12
C TYR A 498 -12.95 -21.05 -18.31
N SER A 499 -13.15 -22.35 -18.07
CA SER A 499 -13.12 -23.37 -19.11
C SER A 499 -14.20 -24.41 -18.89
N ASN A 500 -14.75 -24.96 -19.98
CA ASN A 500 -15.80 -25.96 -19.95
C ASN A 500 -15.36 -27.17 -19.12
N PHE A 501 -16.27 -27.65 -18.28
CA PHE A 501 -16.04 -28.86 -17.51
C PHE A 501 -16.31 -30.07 -18.40
N ASN A 502 -15.23 -30.74 -18.80
CA ASN A 502 -15.31 -31.89 -19.69
C ASN A 502 -15.31 -33.21 -18.92
N ILE A 503 -16.20 -34.09 -19.34
CA ILE A 503 -16.24 -35.52 -19.01
C ILE A 503 -15.77 -36.33 -20.22
N GLN A 504 -15.30 -37.55 -20.02
CA GLN A 504 -14.84 -38.42 -21.10
C GLN A 504 -15.99 -39.24 -21.67
N ASN A 505 -16.73 -39.90 -20.78
CA ASN A 505 -17.93 -40.68 -21.11
C ASN A 505 -18.89 -40.58 -19.94
N ILE A 506 -20.05 -39.95 -20.15
CA ILE A 506 -21.02 -39.67 -19.09
C ILE A 506 -21.42 -40.92 -18.29
N GLU A 507 -21.61 -42.06 -18.95
CA GLU A 507 -22.08 -43.27 -18.28
C GLU A 507 -20.98 -43.92 -17.44
N GLU A 508 -19.75 -44.00 -17.98
CA GLU A 508 -18.60 -44.55 -17.25
C GLU A 508 -18.16 -43.64 -16.12
N ASP A 509 -18.12 -42.34 -16.36
CA ASP A 509 -17.73 -41.34 -15.37
C ASP A 509 -18.76 -41.28 -14.22
N PHE A 510 -20.06 -41.47 -14.50
CA PHE A 510 -21.09 -41.53 -13.47
C PHE A 510 -20.95 -42.79 -12.60
N LYS A 511 -20.62 -43.94 -13.18
CA LYS A 511 -20.33 -45.16 -12.41
C LYS A 511 -19.16 -44.96 -11.45
N LYS A 512 -18.06 -44.36 -11.94
CA LYS A 512 -16.91 -44.02 -11.08
C LYS A 512 -17.26 -43.00 -10.00
N ALA A 513 -18.15 -42.05 -10.30
CA ALA A 513 -18.64 -41.10 -9.31
C ALA A 513 -19.46 -41.79 -8.20
N ASP A 514 -20.30 -42.77 -8.54
CA ASP A 514 -21.07 -43.56 -7.57
C ASP A 514 -20.15 -44.31 -6.60
N GLU A 515 -19.07 -44.95 -7.10
CA GLU A 515 -18.09 -45.66 -6.27
C GLU A 515 -17.53 -44.77 -5.15
N ILE A 516 -17.33 -43.48 -5.43
CA ILE A 516 -16.83 -42.50 -4.46
C ILE A 516 -17.97 -42.01 -3.55
N ILE A 517 -19.12 -41.71 -4.11
CA ILE A 517 -20.26 -41.15 -3.36
C ILE A 517 -20.79 -42.16 -2.33
N GLU A 518 -20.86 -43.44 -2.71
CA GLU A 518 -21.41 -44.54 -1.92
C GLU A 518 -20.36 -45.20 -1.01
N TYR A 519 -19.08 -44.83 -1.14
CA TYR A 519 -17.99 -45.39 -0.33
C TYR A 519 -18.25 -45.29 1.18
N VAL A 520 -18.02 -46.39 1.91
CA VAL A 520 -18.15 -46.42 3.38
C VAL A 520 -16.89 -45.88 4.04
N TYR A 521 -16.84 -44.56 4.19
CA TYR A 521 -15.67 -43.83 4.69
C TYR A 521 -15.25 -44.13 6.13
N SER A 522 -16.04 -44.88 6.91
CA SER A 522 -15.64 -45.34 8.26
C SER A 522 -14.44 -46.29 8.20
N ASN A 523 -14.27 -47.00 7.08
CA ASN A 523 -13.21 -48.01 6.92
C ASN A 523 -11.87 -47.42 6.48
N ARG A 524 -11.81 -46.12 6.17
CA ARG A 524 -10.63 -45.47 5.56
C ARG A 524 -9.38 -45.43 6.44
N TRP A 525 -9.52 -45.61 7.75
CA TRP A 525 -8.46 -45.31 8.70
C TRP A 525 -7.37 -46.37 8.71
N LYS A 526 -6.11 -45.94 8.86
CA LYS A 526 -4.95 -46.82 9.05
C LYS A 526 -5.05 -47.61 10.35
N ILE A 527 -5.27 -46.91 11.45
CA ILE A 527 -5.54 -47.51 12.77
C ILE A 527 -7.04 -47.77 12.88
N LYS A 528 -7.41 -49.05 12.97
CA LYS A 528 -8.80 -49.48 13.23
C LYS A 528 -9.08 -49.34 14.73
N ASP A 529 -10.06 -48.53 15.06
CA ASP A 529 -10.48 -48.28 16.43
C ASP A 529 -12.01 -48.37 16.49
N PRO A 530 -12.57 -49.36 17.21
CA PRO A 530 -14.02 -49.58 17.28
C PRO A 530 -14.76 -48.47 18.02
N ASN A 531 -14.08 -47.64 18.81
CA ASN A 531 -14.68 -46.52 19.53
C ASN A 531 -14.80 -45.24 18.68
N ARG A 532 -14.29 -45.26 17.43
CA ARG A 532 -14.38 -44.08 16.55
C ARG A 532 -15.83 -43.84 16.09
N PRO A 533 -16.28 -42.58 16.05
CA PRO A 533 -17.59 -42.27 15.52
C PRO A 533 -17.68 -42.64 14.04
N ILE A 534 -18.84 -43.16 13.65
CA ILE A 534 -19.15 -43.50 12.25
C ILE A 534 -18.93 -42.26 11.37
N SER A 535 -18.17 -42.44 10.29
CA SER A 535 -17.96 -41.35 9.35
C SER A 535 -19.28 -41.02 8.64
N ARG A 536 -19.61 -39.73 8.58
CA ARG A 536 -20.64 -39.19 7.68
C ARG A 536 -20.46 -39.74 6.26
N SER A 537 -21.55 -39.99 5.54
CA SER A 537 -21.52 -40.31 4.10
C SER A 537 -21.03 -39.11 3.27
N PHE A 538 -20.69 -39.31 1.99
CA PHE A 538 -20.21 -38.21 1.13
C PHE A 538 -21.23 -37.08 1.01
N LEU A 539 -22.48 -37.42 0.64
CA LEU A 539 -23.52 -36.43 0.38
C LEU A 539 -24.22 -35.90 1.64
N SER A 540 -24.02 -36.50 2.82
CA SER A 540 -24.57 -36.03 4.11
C SER A 540 -24.52 -34.51 4.28
N GLU A 541 -25.64 -33.88 4.64
CA GLU A 541 -25.74 -32.43 4.92
C GLU A 541 -24.75 -31.99 6.02
N LYS A 542 -24.52 -32.87 7.00
CA LYS A 542 -23.55 -32.66 8.07
C LYS A 542 -22.10 -32.64 7.58
N ARG A 543 -21.80 -32.99 6.33
CA ARG A 543 -20.45 -32.95 5.73
C ARG A 543 -20.31 -31.70 4.85
N THR A 544 -19.41 -30.81 5.23
CA THR A 544 -19.08 -29.60 4.45
C THR A 544 -18.31 -29.94 3.19
N LEU A 545 -18.30 -29.04 2.19
CA LEU A 545 -17.50 -29.23 0.97
C LEU A 545 -16.00 -29.28 1.27
N SER A 546 -15.49 -28.43 2.18
CA SER A 546 -14.09 -28.49 2.62
C SER A 546 -13.73 -29.83 3.26
N SER A 547 -14.67 -30.40 4.06
CA SER A 547 -14.49 -31.74 4.60
C SER A 547 -14.54 -32.83 3.53
N ALA A 548 -15.27 -32.64 2.43
CA ALA A 548 -15.31 -33.57 1.30
C ALA A 548 -14.01 -33.50 0.49
N VAL A 549 -13.49 -32.31 0.20
CA VAL A 549 -12.16 -32.12 -0.42
C VAL A 549 -11.08 -32.84 0.40
N ARG A 550 -11.06 -32.61 1.73
CA ARG A 550 -10.14 -33.27 2.65
C ARG A 550 -10.26 -34.79 2.70
N LEU A 551 -11.44 -35.32 2.43
CA LEU A 551 -11.71 -36.76 2.40
C LEU A 551 -11.17 -37.39 1.12
N LEU A 552 -11.25 -36.67 0.00
CA LEU A 552 -10.74 -37.08 -1.30
C LEU A 552 -9.27 -36.74 -1.51
N THR A 553 -8.58 -36.26 -0.47
CA THR A 553 -7.14 -35.98 -0.51
C THR A 553 -6.38 -36.99 0.35
N PRO A 554 -5.33 -37.64 -0.17
CA PRO A 554 -4.53 -38.60 0.59
C PRO A 554 -3.98 -38.03 1.92
N SER A 555 -3.92 -38.88 2.95
CA SER A 555 -3.50 -38.48 4.30
C SER A 555 -2.81 -39.64 5.05
N GLU A 556 -1.87 -39.33 5.94
CA GLU A 556 -1.17 -40.30 6.79
C GLU A 556 -2.09 -41.08 7.75
N HIS A 557 -3.28 -40.54 8.04
CA HIS A 557 -4.26 -41.21 8.90
C HIS A 557 -5.09 -42.28 8.15
N ASN A 558 -5.05 -42.26 6.82
CA ASN A 558 -5.74 -43.21 5.98
C ASN A 558 -4.93 -44.50 5.81
N SER A 559 -5.60 -45.64 5.60
CA SER A 559 -4.95 -46.89 5.24
C SER A 559 -4.29 -46.76 3.86
N ASP A 560 -3.29 -47.61 3.62
CA ASP A 560 -2.52 -47.54 2.38
C ASP A 560 -3.41 -47.87 1.18
N GLU A 561 -4.36 -48.81 1.33
CA GLU A 561 -5.35 -49.15 0.29
C GLU A 561 -6.28 -47.97 -0.03
N TYR A 562 -6.72 -47.22 0.99
CA TYR A 562 -7.60 -46.07 0.76
C TYR A 562 -6.84 -44.91 0.12
N ASN A 563 -5.60 -44.65 0.53
CA ASN A 563 -4.77 -43.64 -0.13
C ASN A 563 -4.49 -44.01 -1.58
N GLU A 564 -4.30 -45.30 -1.89
CA GLU A 564 -4.12 -45.78 -3.25
C GLU A 564 -5.40 -45.63 -4.08
N PHE A 565 -6.56 -45.96 -3.51
CA PHE A 565 -7.87 -45.64 -4.10
C PHE A 565 -7.96 -44.15 -4.45
N LEU A 566 -7.64 -43.25 -3.51
CA LEU A 566 -7.70 -41.80 -3.73
C LEU A 566 -6.77 -41.31 -4.85
N LYS A 567 -5.53 -41.83 -4.95
CA LYS A 567 -4.59 -41.47 -6.01
C LYS A 567 -5.08 -41.88 -7.40
N ASN A 568 -5.79 -43.00 -7.48
CA ASN A 568 -6.31 -43.56 -8.73
C ASN A 568 -7.63 -42.92 -9.17
N ILE A 569 -8.25 -42.04 -8.38
CA ILE A 569 -9.41 -41.23 -8.81
C ILE A 569 -8.95 -40.24 -9.88
N PRO A 570 -9.48 -40.30 -11.12
CA PRO A 570 -9.17 -39.32 -12.15
C PRO A 570 -9.61 -37.91 -11.73
N VAL A 571 -8.83 -36.89 -12.11
CA VAL A 571 -9.06 -35.49 -11.69
C VAL A 571 -10.45 -34.97 -12.08
N HIS A 572 -10.94 -35.34 -13.28
CA HIS A 572 -12.29 -34.95 -13.73
C HIS A 572 -13.38 -35.63 -12.90
N ILE A 573 -13.19 -36.88 -12.46
CA ILE A 573 -14.14 -37.55 -11.56
C ILE A 573 -14.16 -36.90 -10.19
N ARG A 574 -12.99 -36.56 -9.62
CA ARG A 574 -12.92 -35.86 -8.32
C ARG A 574 -13.66 -34.53 -8.37
N SER A 575 -13.43 -33.79 -9.45
CA SER A 575 -14.13 -32.55 -9.74
C SER A 575 -15.65 -32.72 -9.87
N LEU A 576 -16.09 -33.80 -10.53
CA LEU A 576 -17.51 -34.12 -10.72
C LEU A 576 -18.18 -34.40 -9.36
N VAL A 577 -17.61 -35.27 -8.52
CA VAL A 577 -18.21 -35.60 -7.22
C VAL A 577 -18.23 -34.38 -6.27
N LEU A 578 -17.21 -33.53 -6.31
CA LEU A 578 -17.20 -32.27 -5.54
C LEU A 578 -18.27 -31.28 -6.04
N PHE A 579 -18.50 -31.23 -7.35
CA PHE A 579 -19.61 -30.47 -7.93
C PHE A 579 -20.97 -31.03 -7.49
N VAL A 580 -21.18 -32.35 -7.57
CA VAL A 580 -22.39 -33.02 -7.06
C VAL A 580 -22.59 -32.72 -5.57
N LYS A 581 -21.52 -32.76 -4.77
CA LYS A 581 -21.59 -32.44 -3.33
C LYS A 581 -22.09 -31.02 -3.09
N ARG A 582 -21.66 -30.04 -3.91
CA ARG A 582 -22.16 -28.67 -3.84
C ARG A 582 -23.66 -28.63 -4.13
N LEU A 583 -24.13 -29.28 -5.19
CA LEU A 583 -25.55 -29.32 -5.56
C LEU A 583 -26.41 -29.95 -4.46
N TYR A 584 -25.95 -31.08 -3.89
CA TYR A 584 -26.71 -31.79 -2.85
C TYR A 584 -26.91 -30.96 -1.57
N ARG A 585 -25.93 -30.13 -1.18
CA ARG A 585 -26.09 -29.22 -0.03
C ARG A 585 -27.19 -28.19 -0.21
N GLN A 586 -27.59 -27.91 -1.45
CA GLN A 586 -28.57 -26.87 -1.79
C GLN A 586 -29.99 -27.40 -1.91
N ALA A 587 -30.15 -28.72 -2.09
CA ALA A 587 -31.45 -29.35 -2.29
C ALA A 587 -32.22 -29.67 -1.00
N HIS A 588 -31.56 -29.62 0.18
CA HIS A 588 -32.15 -29.97 1.50
C HIS A 588 -33.02 -31.25 1.47
N GLY A 589 -32.47 -32.36 0.94
CA GLY A 589 -33.20 -33.62 0.72
C GLY A 589 -32.48 -34.62 -0.20
N SER A 590 -33.15 -35.69 -0.63
CA SER A 590 -32.60 -36.67 -1.58
C SER A 590 -32.67 -36.17 -3.03
N LEU A 591 -31.54 -35.72 -3.56
CA LEU A 591 -31.40 -35.31 -4.97
C LEU A 591 -30.83 -36.45 -5.82
N ASN A 592 -31.54 -36.86 -6.88
CA ASN A 592 -30.96 -37.73 -7.93
C ASN A 592 -30.17 -36.87 -8.93
N TRP A 593 -28.92 -36.55 -8.58
CA TRP A 593 -28.08 -35.61 -9.33
C TRP A 593 -27.89 -35.95 -10.81
N LYS A 594 -28.02 -37.22 -11.20
CA LYS A 594 -27.84 -37.69 -12.59
C LYS A 594 -28.92 -37.18 -13.53
N GLU A 595 -30.14 -36.94 -13.02
CA GLU A 595 -31.26 -36.42 -13.83
C GLU A 595 -31.05 -34.97 -14.27
N TYR A 596 -30.20 -34.24 -13.54
CA TYR A 596 -29.90 -32.83 -13.80
C TYR A 596 -28.65 -32.65 -14.67
N MET A 597 -27.99 -33.74 -15.08
CA MET A 597 -26.74 -33.70 -15.81
C MET A 597 -26.84 -34.39 -17.16
N SER A 598 -26.33 -33.74 -18.20
CA SER A 598 -26.33 -34.27 -19.57
C SER A 598 -25.09 -33.82 -20.34
N VAL A 599 -24.97 -34.28 -21.58
CA VAL A 599 -24.01 -33.77 -22.57
C VAL A 599 -24.73 -33.51 -23.88
N GLU A 600 -24.20 -32.61 -24.69
CA GLU A 600 -24.71 -32.39 -26.04
C GLU A 600 -24.50 -33.62 -26.93
N ILE A 601 -25.35 -33.80 -27.94
CA ILE A 601 -25.15 -34.78 -29.00
C ILE A 601 -24.55 -34.07 -30.21
N ILE A 602 -23.26 -34.28 -30.45
CA ILE A 602 -22.50 -33.66 -31.54
C ILE A 602 -22.34 -34.70 -32.65
N ASN A 603 -22.92 -34.45 -33.83
CA ASN A 603 -22.87 -35.35 -34.98
C ASN A 603 -23.31 -36.80 -34.65
N GLY A 604 -24.37 -36.94 -33.83
CA GLY A 604 -24.91 -38.23 -33.41
C GLY A 604 -24.11 -38.95 -32.31
N LYS A 605 -23.06 -38.33 -31.76
CA LYS A 605 -22.25 -38.87 -30.66
C LYS A 605 -22.39 -38.00 -29.41
N LYS A 606 -22.34 -38.62 -28.23
CA LYS A 606 -22.28 -37.90 -26.95
C LYS A 606 -21.00 -37.06 -26.91
N GLY A 607 -21.16 -35.76 -26.66
CA GLY A 607 -20.06 -34.82 -26.47
C GLY A 607 -19.42 -34.96 -25.09
N THR A 608 -18.40 -34.13 -24.84
CA THR A 608 -17.63 -34.14 -23.59
C THR A 608 -18.02 -33.01 -22.64
N GLY A 609 -18.66 -31.94 -23.11
CA GLY A 609 -19.03 -30.80 -22.26
C GLY A 609 -20.21 -31.14 -21.35
N LEU A 610 -19.99 -31.14 -20.03
CA LEU A 610 -21.06 -31.41 -19.07
C LEU A 610 -22.04 -30.23 -19.02
N LEU A 611 -23.33 -30.54 -19.09
CA LEU A 611 -24.43 -29.62 -18.88
C LEU A 611 -25.11 -29.91 -17.54
N HIS A 612 -25.53 -28.86 -16.85
CA HIS A 612 -26.43 -28.94 -15.70
C HIS A 612 -27.69 -28.14 -16.03
N ASN A 613 -28.85 -28.78 -16.09
CA ASN A 613 -30.12 -28.16 -16.54
C ASN A 613 -29.96 -27.36 -17.86
N ASN A 614 -29.36 -27.99 -18.88
CA ASN A 614 -29.06 -27.40 -20.19
C ASN A 614 -28.10 -26.18 -20.16
N THR A 615 -27.47 -25.90 -19.01
CA THR A 615 -26.46 -24.85 -18.89
C THR A 615 -25.07 -25.47 -18.83
N PRO A 616 -24.08 -25.01 -19.62
CA PRO A 616 -22.72 -25.50 -19.53
C PRO A 616 -22.14 -25.37 -18.12
N VAL A 617 -21.59 -26.47 -17.59
CA VAL A 617 -20.81 -26.45 -16.35
C VAL A 617 -19.42 -25.94 -16.68
N VAL A 618 -18.98 -24.90 -15.98
CA VAL A 618 -17.69 -24.24 -16.25
C VAL A 618 -16.84 -24.27 -14.99
N GLY A 619 -15.61 -24.76 -15.13
CA GLY A 619 -14.60 -24.70 -14.08
C GLY A 619 -13.97 -23.31 -14.00
N SER A 620 -13.69 -22.86 -12.78
CA SER A 620 -12.89 -21.66 -12.52
C SER A 620 -11.45 -22.10 -12.22
N TYR A 621 -10.48 -21.47 -12.87
CA TYR A 621 -9.07 -21.81 -12.74
C TYR A 621 -8.25 -20.54 -12.49
N VAL A 622 -7.18 -20.69 -11.71
CA VAL A 622 -6.17 -19.64 -11.55
C VAL A 622 -4.80 -20.20 -11.91
N ARG A 623 -3.98 -19.40 -12.58
CA ARG A 623 -2.58 -19.75 -12.84
C ARG A 623 -1.79 -19.66 -11.54
N ILE A 624 -0.99 -20.69 -11.24
CA ILE A 624 0.01 -20.67 -10.17
C ILE A 624 1.33 -21.12 -10.78
N GLY A 625 2.01 -20.18 -11.43
CA GLY A 625 3.28 -20.36 -12.11
C GLY A 625 3.19 -21.04 -13.48
N PHE A 626 4.38 -21.36 -13.99
CA PHE A 626 4.60 -21.92 -15.31
C PHE A 626 5.35 -23.24 -15.21
N ASN A 627 5.09 -24.13 -16.17
CA ASN A 627 5.93 -25.31 -16.37
C ASN A 627 7.23 -24.93 -17.10
N GLN A 628 8.13 -25.91 -17.26
CA GLN A 628 9.42 -25.75 -17.94
C GLN A 628 9.34 -25.24 -19.40
N GLN A 629 8.21 -25.44 -20.07
CA GLN A 629 7.96 -24.97 -21.43
C GLN A 629 7.35 -23.57 -21.48
N GLY A 630 7.10 -22.93 -20.33
CA GLY A 630 6.42 -21.64 -20.23
C GLY A 630 4.90 -21.73 -20.32
N ASN A 631 4.31 -22.92 -20.27
CA ASN A 631 2.85 -23.09 -20.25
C ASN A 631 2.29 -22.85 -18.84
N TRP A 632 1.08 -22.29 -18.77
CA TRP A 632 0.42 -21.98 -17.51
C TRP A 632 0.08 -23.24 -16.70
N MET A 633 0.40 -23.22 -15.41
CA MET A 633 -0.06 -24.24 -14.45
C MET A 633 -1.41 -23.82 -13.86
N LEU A 634 -2.49 -24.23 -14.52
CA LEU A 634 -3.86 -23.90 -14.11
C LEU A 634 -4.34 -24.82 -12.99
N ASN A 635 -4.80 -24.21 -11.90
CA ASN A 635 -5.33 -24.89 -10.71
C ASN A 635 -6.82 -24.61 -10.55
N LYS A 636 -7.61 -25.66 -10.41
CA LYS A 636 -9.07 -25.56 -10.32
C LYS A 636 -9.50 -25.05 -8.95
N LEU A 637 -10.19 -23.91 -8.95
CA LEU A 637 -10.85 -23.35 -7.80
C LEU A 637 -12.12 -24.15 -7.47
N ARG A 638 -12.48 -24.16 -6.20
CA ARG A 638 -13.74 -24.76 -5.75
C ARG A 638 -14.92 -24.10 -6.42
N SER A 639 -15.94 -24.91 -6.70
CA SER A 639 -17.18 -24.43 -7.31
C SER A 639 -17.98 -23.46 -6.43
N ASP A 640 -17.70 -23.39 -5.13
CA ASP A 640 -18.26 -22.41 -4.20
C ASP A 640 -17.30 -21.26 -3.83
N PHE A 641 -16.13 -21.17 -4.48
CA PHE A 641 -15.18 -20.07 -4.27
C PHE A 641 -15.64 -18.81 -5.01
N SER A 642 -15.47 -17.66 -4.34
CA SER A 642 -15.45 -16.34 -4.96
C SER A 642 -14.25 -15.58 -4.38
N PRO A 643 -13.51 -14.78 -5.18
CA PRO A 643 -12.47 -13.90 -4.67
C PRO A 643 -12.96 -13.03 -3.52
N CYS A 644 -12.08 -12.70 -2.58
CA CYS A 644 -12.37 -11.79 -1.49
C CYS A 644 -12.84 -10.42 -2.01
N GLU A 645 -13.74 -9.78 -1.25
CA GLU A 645 -13.89 -8.34 -1.33
C GLU A 645 -12.72 -7.72 -0.54
N LYS A 646 -11.99 -6.79 -1.14
CA LYS A 646 -10.83 -6.17 -0.51
C LYS A 646 -11.06 -4.68 -0.37
N ILE A 647 -10.91 -4.18 0.85
CA ILE A 647 -10.83 -2.75 1.14
C ILE A 647 -9.35 -2.43 1.28
N GLN A 648 -8.79 -1.69 0.31
CA GLN A 648 -7.38 -1.28 0.37
C GLN A 648 -7.19 -0.31 1.53
N THR A 649 -6.19 -0.57 2.36
CA THR A 649 -5.83 0.27 3.51
C THR A 649 -4.48 0.95 3.34
N GLU A 650 -3.62 0.41 2.47
CA GLU A 650 -2.23 0.85 2.28
C GLU A 650 -1.74 0.52 0.85
N ASP A 651 -0.68 1.18 0.38
CA ASP A 651 -0.03 0.87 -0.90
C ASP A 651 1.48 1.18 -0.91
N ASP A 652 1.89 2.38 -0.51
CA ASP A 652 3.30 2.81 -0.60
C ASP A 652 3.80 3.73 0.52
N ILE A 653 2.96 4.64 1.02
CA ILE A 653 3.29 5.50 2.17
C ILE A 653 2.23 5.27 3.24
N SER A 654 2.60 4.55 4.30
CA SER A 654 1.73 4.25 5.44
C SER A 654 2.19 5.00 6.68
N ALA A 655 1.25 5.53 7.44
CA ALA A 655 1.44 5.98 8.80
C ALA A 655 0.78 4.99 9.76
N SER A 656 1.51 4.52 10.77
CA SER A 656 1.00 3.53 11.72
C SER A 656 1.30 3.88 13.17
N ILE A 657 0.53 3.33 14.08
CA ILE A 657 0.69 3.49 15.53
C ILE A 657 0.46 2.15 16.23
N THR A 658 1.31 1.84 17.23
CA THR A 658 1.18 0.66 18.07
C THR A 658 0.69 1.05 19.46
N LEU A 659 -0.46 0.50 19.84
CA LEU A 659 -1.17 0.84 21.06
C LEU A 659 -1.45 -0.41 21.90
N PRO A 660 -1.52 -0.28 23.23
CA PRO A 660 -1.96 -1.38 24.08
C PRO A 660 -3.42 -1.73 23.81
N ARG A 661 -3.78 -3.01 23.92
CA ARG A 661 -5.12 -3.52 23.59
C ARG A 661 -6.23 -2.81 24.36
N GLU A 662 -6.00 -2.51 25.63
CA GLU A 662 -6.94 -1.88 26.55
C GLU A 662 -7.32 -0.45 26.17
N SER A 663 -6.54 0.22 25.31
CA SER A 663 -6.93 1.54 24.77
C SER A 663 -8.03 1.43 23.71
N LEU A 664 -8.27 0.23 23.17
CA LEU A 664 -9.24 -0.01 22.11
C LEU A 664 -10.44 -0.82 22.63
N LYS A 665 -11.65 -0.39 22.25
CA LYS A 665 -12.91 -1.08 22.56
C LYS A 665 -13.39 -1.87 21.35
N ASN A 666 -14.30 -2.81 21.58
CA ASN A 666 -15.05 -3.51 20.53
C ASN A 666 -14.19 -4.30 19.50
N LEU A 667 -13.06 -4.83 19.96
CA LEU A 667 -12.13 -5.62 19.16
C LEU A 667 -12.68 -7.02 18.83
N ASN A 668 -12.13 -7.64 17.79
CA ASN A 668 -12.43 -9.03 17.49
C ASN A 668 -11.86 -9.95 18.60
N PRO A 669 -12.69 -10.77 19.25
CA PRO A 669 -12.24 -11.69 20.30
C PRO A 669 -11.36 -12.84 19.78
N GLU A 670 -11.33 -13.13 18.46
CA GLU A 670 -10.43 -14.13 17.88
C GLU A 670 -8.96 -13.74 17.95
N PHE A 671 -8.65 -12.45 18.10
CA PHE A 671 -7.29 -11.94 18.19
C PHE A 671 -7.00 -11.48 19.61
N THR A 672 -6.03 -12.12 20.27
CA THR A 672 -5.73 -11.94 21.71
C THR A 672 -4.47 -11.13 21.98
N ASN A 673 -3.81 -10.62 20.93
CA ASN A 673 -2.58 -9.83 21.01
C ASN A 673 -2.74 -8.67 22.01
N LYS A 674 -1.67 -8.44 22.79
CA LYS A 674 -1.66 -7.45 23.88
C LYS A 674 -1.40 -6.02 23.43
N SER A 675 -0.72 -5.83 22.30
CA SER A 675 -0.69 -4.57 21.59
C SER A 675 -1.22 -4.76 20.17
N LEU A 676 -1.72 -3.67 19.58
CA LEU A 676 -2.38 -3.68 18.28
C LEU A 676 -1.84 -2.53 17.43
N LYS A 677 -1.69 -2.80 16.14
CA LYS A 677 -1.21 -1.83 15.16
C LYS A 677 -2.39 -1.30 14.33
N VAL A 678 -2.53 0.01 14.28
CA VAL A 678 -3.48 0.72 13.40
C VAL A 678 -2.69 1.43 12.32
N VAL A 679 -3.20 1.42 11.09
CA VAL A 679 -2.50 1.97 9.92
C VAL A 679 -3.46 2.77 9.05
N THR A 680 -2.96 3.85 8.45
CA THR A 680 -3.65 4.60 7.40
C THR A 680 -2.72 4.86 6.21
N ASN A 681 -3.29 4.99 5.02
CA ASN A 681 -2.58 5.42 3.82
C ASN A 681 -2.46 6.96 3.81
N CYS A 682 -1.25 7.48 3.61
CA CYS A 682 -1.01 8.92 3.51
C CYS A 682 -1.39 9.51 2.14
N GLU A 683 -1.79 8.67 1.16
CA GLU A 683 -1.92 9.05 -0.24
C GLU A 683 -3.38 9.00 -0.76
N ALA A 684 -3.87 10.14 -1.26
CA ALA A 684 -5.14 10.24 -1.95
C ALA A 684 -5.09 9.75 -3.41
N HIS A 685 -3.89 9.70 -4.01
CA HIS A 685 -3.64 9.11 -5.33
C HIS A 685 -2.37 8.28 -5.32
N LEU A 686 -2.38 7.14 -6.01
CA LEU A 686 -1.29 6.17 -6.07
C LEU A 686 -0.52 6.31 -7.38
N PHE A 687 0.80 6.48 -7.30
CA PHE A 687 1.66 6.67 -8.47
C PHE A 687 2.02 5.32 -9.14
N GLN A 688 1.03 4.73 -9.83
CA GLN A 688 1.11 3.39 -10.39
C GLN A 688 2.06 3.29 -11.58
N ARG A 689 2.70 2.11 -11.71
CA ARG A 689 3.46 1.70 -12.89
C ARG A 689 2.77 0.48 -13.52
N PRO A 690 1.92 0.66 -14.54
CA PRO A 690 1.13 -0.43 -15.10
C PRO A 690 1.94 -1.21 -16.15
N ASP A 691 2.90 -2.01 -15.69
CA ASP A 691 3.84 -2.76 -16.55
C ASP A 691 3.11 -3.67 -17.57
N GLU A 692 1.94 -4.21 -17.20
CA GLU A 692 1.17 -5.15 -18.02
C GLU A 692 0.18 -4.47 -18.97
N ALA A 693 -0.15 -3.19 -18.74
CA ALA A 693 -1.14 -2.45 -19.55
C ALA A 693 -0.62 -2.09 -20.96
N VAL A 694 0.67 -2.32 -21.23
CA VAL A 694 1.20 -2.25 -22.60
C VAL A 694 0.57 -3.34 -23.48
N VAL A 695 0.16 -4.46 -22.89
CA VAL A 695 -0.56 -5.55 -23.55
C VAL A 695 -2.05 -5.25 -23.54
N ARG A 696 -2.59 -4.93 -24.72
CA ARG A 696 -4.00 -4.56 -24.92
C ARG A 696 -4.96 -5.59 -24.32
N GLY A 697 -5.89 -5.14 -23.50
CA GLY A 697 -6.94 -5.94 -22.86
C GLY A 697 -6.51 -6.74 -21.63
N TYR A 698 -5.23 -6.69 -21.26
CA TYR A 698 -4.70 -7.47 -20.15
C TYR A 698 -5.01 -6.84 -18.80
N ASP A 699 -4.47 -5.65 -18.51
CA ASP A 699 -4.73 -4.92 -17.26
C ASP A 699 -5.96 -4.02 -17.40
N LYS A 700 -7.14 -4.63 -17.22
CA LYS A 700 -8.43 -3.94 -17.37
C LYS A 700 -8.63 -2.78 -16.38
N GLY A 701 -7.97 -2.83 -15.22
CA GLY A 701 -8.05 -1.78 -14.22
C GLY A 701 -7.27 -0.55 -14.66
N ALA A 702 -6.00 -0.75 -15.02
CA ALA A 702 -5.16 0.33 -15.53
C ALA A 702 -5.70 0.92 -16.84
N GLU A 703 -6.21 0.09 -17.76
CA GLU A 703 -6.82 0.57 -19.01
C GLU A 703 -7.99 1.52 -18.76
N LEU A 704 -8.90 1.16 -17.86
CA LEU A 704 -10.03 2.02 -17.46
C LEU A 704 -9.53 3.31 -16.81
N ASP A 705 -8.62 3.21 -15.85
CA ASP A 705 -8.17 4.37 -15.10
C ASP A 705 -7.40 5.36 -15.99
N LEU A 706 -6.57 4.89 -16.93
CA LEU A 706 -5.76 5.74 -17.82
C LEU A 706 -6.56 6.59 -18.81
N VAL A 707 -7.75 6.14 -19.22
CA VAL A 707 -8.62 6.86 -20.17
C VAL A 707 -9.75 7.64 -19.49
N THR A 708 -9.87 7.52 -18.16
CA THR A 708 -10.86 8.27 -17.38
C THR A 708 -10.46 9.76 -17.31
N PRO A 709 -11.39 10.73 -17.34
CA PRO A 709 -11.06 12.16 -17.22
C PRO A 709 -10.35 12.57 -15.91
N GLY A 710 -9.58 13.66 -15.98
CA GLY A 710 -8.89 14.28 -14.84
C GLY A 710 -7.55 13.65 -14.45
N ARG A 711 -6.96 12.80 -15.31
CA ARG A 711 -5.76 12.02 -14.99
C ARG A 711 -4.47 12.80 -15.18
N PHE A 712 -3.54 12.60 -14.26
CA PHE A 712 -2.14 13.01 -14.39
C PHE A 712 -1.35 11.83 -14.95
N LEU A 713 -0.74 12.00 -16.11
CA LEU A 713 0.08 10.99 -16.79
C LEU A 713 1.51 11.50 -16.95
N THR A 714 2.46 10.57 -16.93
CA THR A 714 3.85 10.83 -17.33
C THR A 714 4.42 9.60 -18.01
N ASN A 715 5.36 9.82 -18.93
CA ASN A 715 6.04 8.77 -19.70
C ASN A 715 5.12 8.00 -20.67
N TYR A 716 4.21 8.72 -21.31
CA TYR A 716 3.43 8.24 -22.46
C TYR A 716 3.72 9.08 -23.70
N GLU A 717 3.49 8.52 -24.88
CA GLU A 717 3.50 9.28 -26.13
C GLU A 717 2.31 10.24 -26.19
N LEU A 718 2.52 11.42 -26.78
CA LEU A 718 1.47 12.37 -27.09
C LEU A 718 0.86 12.00 -28.44
N LEU A 719 -0.29 11.33 -28.42
CA LEU A 719 -1.01 10.92 -29.62
C LEU A 719 -1.97 12.02 -30.08
N LYS A 720 -2.23 12.05 -31.38
CA LYS A 720 -3.11 12.99 -32.09
C LYS A 720 -4.30 12.28 -32.69
N LYS A 721 -5.33 13.02 -33.12
CA LYS A 721 -6.53 12.44 -33.76
C LYS A 721 -6.18 11.52 -34.93
N ALA A 722 -5.16 11.83 -35.72
CA ALA A 722 -4.66 10.95 -36.77
C ALA A 722 -4.23 9.56 -36.24
N ASP A 723 -3.55 9.51 -35.10
CA ASP A 723 -3.16 8.25 -34.45
C ASP A 723 -4.40 7.50 -33.94
N ALA A 724 -5.44 8.19 -33.47
CA ALA A 724 -6.70 7.56 -33.09
C ALA A 724 -7.38 6.87 -34.29
N ILE A 725 -7.35 7.51 -35.46
CA ILE A 725 -7.88 6.92 -36.70
C ILE A 725 -7.08 5.68 -37.07
N VAL A 726 -5.74 5.74 -37.04
CA VAL A 726 -4.88 4.57 -37.31
C VAL A 726 -5.15 3.43 -36.33
N LEU A 727 -5.29 3.74 -35.03
CA LEU A 727 -5.62 2.74 -34.01
C LEU A 727 -6.99 2.12 -34.20
N TYR A 728 -7.97 2.90 -34.68
CA TYR A 728 -9.32 2.44 -34.96
C TYR A 728 -9.39 1.60 -36.24
N GLU A 729 -8.64 1.97 -37.29
CA GLU A 729 -8.55 1.25 -38.56
C GLU A 729 -7.77 -0.07 -38.46
N ASP A 730 -6.84 -0.20 -37.50
CA ASP A 730 -6.23 -1.48 -37.09
C ASP A 730 -7.23 -2.33 -36.29
N THR A 731 -8.35 -2.69 -36.92
CA THR A 731 -9.51 -3.34 -36.30
C THR A 731 -9.12 -4.57 -35.47
N ILE A 732 -8.16 -5.38 -35.95
CA ILE A 732 -7.72 -6.61 -35.27
C ILE A 732 -7.08 -6.30 -33.91
N ASN A 733 -6.20 -5.30 -33.83
CA ASN A 733 -5.58 -4.95 -32.57
C ASN A 733 -6.42 -3.95 -31.75
N PHE A 734 -7.34 -3.22 -32.37
CA PHE A 734 -8.36 -2.41 -31.69
C PHE A 734 -9.30 -3.30 -30.84
N ASP A 735 -9.74 -4.42 -31.40
CA ASP A 735 -10.61 -5.40 -30.73
C ASP A 735 -9.98 -6.02 -29.47
N LYS A 736 -8.65 -5.93 -29.32
CA LYS A 736 -7.93 -6.42 -28.15
C LYS A 736 -8.05 -5.49 -26.94
N TYR A 737 -8.31 -4.19 -27.13
CA TYR A 737 -8.49 -3.26 -26.02
C TYR A 737 -9.76 -3.57 -25.22
N THR A 738 -9.80 -3.14 -23.97
CA THR A 738 -11.06 -3.12 -23.23
C THR A 738 -12.04 -2.08 -23.80
N LYS A 739 -13.33 -2.32 -23.59
CA LYS A 739 -14.41 -1.42 -24.05
C LYS A 739 -14.19 0.06 -23.67
N PRO A 740 -13.74 0.43 -22.45
CA PRO A 740 -13.44 1.83 -22.12
C PRO A 740 -12.40 2.48 -23.03
N VAL A 741 -11.33 1.76 -23.39
CA VAL A 741 -10.28 2.29 -24.28
C VAL A 741 -10.79 2.35 -25.72
N GLN A 742 -11.57 1.36 -26.16
CA GLN A 742 -12.22 1.37 -27.47
C GLN A 742 -13.14 2.58 -27.62
N ASP A 743 -14.04 2.81 -26.65
CA ASP A 743 -14.96 3.95 -26.64
C ASP A 743 -14.20 5.28 -26.62
N PHE A 744 -13.10 5.34 -25.87
CA PHE A 744 -12.25 6.52 -25.80
C PHE A 744 -11.59 6.83 -27.15
N ILE A 745 -10.92 5.86 -27.79
CA ILE A 745 -10.30 6.02 -29.11
C ILE A 745 -11.35 6.37 -30.16
N GLU A 746 -12.47 5.65 -30.18
CA GLU A 746 -13.58 5.88 -31.11
C GLU A 746 -14.15 7.31 -30.97
N SER A 747 -14.30 7.78 -29.73
CA SER A 747 -14.77 9.15 -29.47
C SER A 747 -13.84 10.24 -29.99
N ILE A 748 -12.54 9.94 -30.17
CA ILE A 748 -11.54 10.86 -30.70
C ILE A 748 -11.52 10.78 -32.22
N ALA A 749 -11.46 9.55 -32.76
CA ALA A 749 -11.46 9.30 -34.19
C ALA A 749 -12.71 9.90 -34.88
N LYS A 750 -13.87 9.83 -34.22
CA LYS A 750 -15.16 10.36 -34.71
C LYS A 750 -15.48 11.78 -34.24
N SER A 751 -14.58 12.44 -33.52
CA SER A 751 -14.78 13.80 -33.01
C SER A 751 -14.89 14.81 -34.15
N ASP A 752 -15.74 15.84 -34.01
CA ASP A 752 -15.82 16.93 -34.99
C ASP A 752 -14.66 17.95 -34.85
N LYS A 753 -13.86 17.85 -33.78
CA LYS A 753 -12.69 18.72 -33.59
C LYS A 753 -11.59 18.40 -34.60
N ASP A 754 -10.92 19.43 -35.09
CA ASP A 754 -9.80 19.28 -36.03
C ASP A 754 -8.65 18.46 -35.43
N GLU A 755 -8.35 18.67 -34.15
CA GLU A 755 -7.29 17.96 -33.43
C GLU A 755 -7.73 17.67 -31.98
N GLU A 756 -7.32 16.52 -31.46
CA GLU A 756 -7.44 16.16 -30.04
C GLU A 756 -6.21 15.35 -29.62
N TYR A 757 -5.57 15.77 -28.53
CA TYR A 757 -4.43 15.06 -27.98
C TYR A 757 -4.87 14.02 -26.94
N PHE A 758 -4.21 12.87 -26.92
CA PHE A 758 -4.47 11.81 -25.95
C PHE A 758 -3.26 10.92 -25.71
N ALA A 759 -3.39 10.01 -24.75
CA ALA A 759 -2.47 8.90 -24.55
C ALA A 759 -3.26 7.61 -24.37
N VAL A 760 -2.65 6.46 -24.68
CA VAL A 760 -3.24 5.14 -24.40
C VAL A 760 -2.21 4.22 -23.73
N PRO A 761 -2.67 3.20 -22.97
CA PRO A 761 -1.79 2.33 -22.20
C PRO A 761 -0.67 1.64 -23.00
N SER A 762 -0.91 1.34 -24.27
CA SER A 762 0.03 0.62 -25.14
C SER A 762 1.12 1.48 -25.77
N HIS A 763 1.06 2.81 -25.65
CA HIS A 763 2.01 3.74 -26.29
C HIS A 763 2.78 4.53 -25.22
N THR A 764 3.74 3.86 -24.60
CA THR A 764 4.64 4.48 -23.61
C THR A 764 5.65 5.39 -24.31
N ARG A 765 6.12 6.43 -23.63
CA ARG A 765 7.09 7.39 -24.18
C ARG A 765 8.35 6.70 -24.71
N LEU A 766 8.82 7.15 -25.86
CA LEU A 766 10.10 6.78 -26.44
C LEU A 766 11.22 7.58 -25.78
N VAL A 767 12.21 6.88 -25.24
CA VAL A 767 13.42 7.45 -24.63
C VAL A 767 14.61 6.83 -25.35
N ASN A 768 15.38 7.66 -26.06
CA ASN A 768 16.47 7.21 -26.93
C ASN A 768 16.03 6.15 -27.96
N GLY A 769 14.83 6.32 -28.54
CA GLY A 769 14.27 5.42 -29.55
C GLY A 769 13.55 4.18 -29.02
N GLU A 770 13.60 3.93 -27.71
CA GLU A 770 13.00 2.74 -27.08
C GLU A 770 11.82 3.10 -26.18
N PRO A 771 10.73 2.31 -26.16
CA PRO A 771 9.64 2.47 -25.21
C PRO A 771 10.13 2.40 -23.76
N THR A 772 9.80 3.41 -22.96
CA THR A 772 10.14 3.44 -21.54
C THR A 772 9.49 2.29 -20.78
N LYS A 773 10.25 1.71 -19.86
CA LYS A 773 9.78 0.70 -18.90
C LYS A 773 9.23 1.33 -17.61
N ASN A 774 8.98 2.64 -17.61
CA ASN A 774 8.44 3.37 -16.47
C ASN A 774 7.25 4.28 -16.84
N PRO A 775 6.24 3.79 -17.57
CA PRO A 775 4.99 4.54 -17.75
C PRO A 775 4.31 4.75 -16.40
N ARG A 776 3.74 5.93 -16.15
CA ARG A 776 3.11 6.22 -14.85
C ARG A 776 1.85 7.06 -14.96
N TYR A 777 0.95 6.85 -14.02
CA TYR A 777 -0.22 7.69 -13.81
C TYR A 777 -0.57 7.78 -12.32
N LEU A 778 -1.35 8.80 -11.95
CA LEU A 778 -1.96 8.90 -10.63
C LEU A 778 -3.33 8.21 -10.62
N GLU A 779 -3.38 7.01 -10.04
CA GLU A 779 -4.62 6.28 -9.77
C GLU A 779 -5.32 6.91 -8.54
N PRO A 780 -6.59 7.31 -8.62
CA PRO A 780 -7.33 7.75 -7.44
C PRO A 780 -7.44 6.63 -6.40
N ASN A 781 -7.06 6.90 -5.15
CA ASN A 781 -7.29 5.98 -4.07
C ASN A 781 -8.79 5.94 -3.76
N LYS A 782 -9.45 4.85 -4.20
CA LYS A 782 -10.91 4.68 -4.09
C LYS A 782 -11.39 4.63 -2.64
N PHE A 783 -10.52 4.30 -1.69
CA PHE A 783 -10.86 4.10 -0.28
C PHE A 783 -10.34 5.21 0.66
N ILE A 784 -9.76 6.30 0.13
CA ILE A 784 -9.38 7.47 0.95
C ILE A 784 -10.61 8.17 1.56
N LYS A 785 -11.75 8.07 0.87
CA LYS A 785 -13.07 8.49 1.37
C LYS A 785 -13.95 7.26 1.51
N GLU A 786 -14.99 7.40 2.33
CA GLU A 786 -15.99 6.36 2.45
C GLU A 786 -16.67 6.07 1.11
N THR A 787 -16.79 4.78 0.78
CA THR A 787 -17.52 4.22 -0.36
C THR A 787 -18.63 3.30 0.14
N GLU A 788 -19.58 2.91 -0.73
CA GLU A 788 -20.57 1.88 -0.39
C GLU A 788 -19.89 0.61 0.14
N ALA A 789 -18.76 0.20 -0.45
CA ALA A 789 -18.02 -1.00 -0.05
C ALA A 789 -17.38 -0.85 1.34
N SER A 790 -16.72 0.27 1.64
CA SER A 790 -16.10 0.50 2.97
C SER A 790 -17.16 0.74 4.06
N TYR A 791 -18.24 1.45 3.73
CA TYR A 791 -19.39 1.60 4.63
C TYR A 791 -20.00 0.23 4.97
N LEU A 792 -20.26 -0.58 3.96
CA LEU A 792 -20.81 -1.92 4.14
C LEU A 792 -19.84 -2.84 4.91
N ALA A 793 -18.53 -2.69 4.70
CA ALA A 793 -17.51 -3.36 5.51
C ALA A 793 -17.67 -3.03 7.00
N ASP A 794 -17.75 -1.76 7.37
CA ASP A 794 -17.93 -1.29 8.74
C ASP A 794 -19.27 -1.76 9.33
N ILE A 795 -20.37 -1.64 8.59
CA ILE A 795 -21.69 -2.10 9.03
C ILE A 795 -21.67 -3.61 9.33
N GLY A 796 -21.05 -4.43 8.48
CA GLY A 796 -20.90 -5.86 8.72
C GLY A 796 -20.21 -6.15 10.07
N VAL A 797 -19.10 -5.46 10.34
CA VAL A 797 -18.36 -5.60 11.60
C VAL A 797 -19.17 -5.11 12.80
N ARG A 798 -19.88 -3.99 12.66
CA ARG A 798 -20.76 -3.45 13.71
C ARG A 798 -21.87 -4.43 14.07
N LEU A 799 -22.50 -5.08 13.09
CA LEU A 799 -23.58 -6.04 13.34
C LEU A 799 -23.08 -7.33 14.00
N VAL A 800 -21.96 -7.90 13.52
CA VAL A 800 -21.43 -9.15 14.09
C VAL A 800 -20.83 -8.95 15.49
N ARG A 801 -20.23 -7.78 15.76
CA ARG A 801 -19.68 -7.44 17.08
C ARG A 801 -20.69 -6.72 18.00
N ARG A 802 -21.88 -6.37 17.47
CA ARG A 802 -22.97 -5.64 18.16
C ARG A 802 -22.56 -4.26 18.68
N ILE A 803 -21.90 -3.49 17.82
CA ILE A 803 -21.37 -2.14 18.10
C ILE A 803 -22.37 -1.08 17.64
N LYS A 804 -22.73 -0.13 18.51
CA LYS A 804 -23.60 1.00 18.16
C LYS A 804 -22.89 1.99 17.24
N LEU A 805 -23.62 2.72 16.41
CA LEU A 805 -23.04 3.67 15.45
C LEU A 805 -22.18 4.77 16.09
N ASN A 806 -22.55 5.24 17.27
CA ASN A 806 -21.81 6.27 18.02
C ASN A 806 -20.58 5.73 18.76
N GLU A 807 -20.37 4.41 18.80
CA GLU A 807 -19.19 3.81 19.40
C GLU A 807 -18.06 3.67 18.36
N PRO A 808 -16.79 3.86 18.77
CA PRO A 808 -15.63 3.67 17.91
C PRO A 808 -15.56 2.27 17.31
N LEU A 809 -15.23 2.21 16.01
CA LEU A 809 -14.81 1.01 15.31
C LEU A 809 -13.41 1.27 14.72
N ASN A 810 -12.42 0.58 15.26
CA ASN A 810 -11.04 0.62 14.79
C ASN A 810 -10.68 -0.72 14.14
N HIS A 811 -10.19 -0.69 12.91
CA HIS A 811 -9.59 -1.85 12.24
C HIS A 811 -8.11 -1.92 12.61
N VAL A 812 -7.64 -3.11 12.97
CA VAL A 812 -6.27 -3.37 13.42
C VAL A 812 -5.63 -4.44 12.53
N VAL A 813 -4.32 -4.37 12.35
CA VAL A 813 -3.56 -5.36 11.58
C VAL A 813 -3.74 -6.75 12.20
N ASN A 814 -4.06 -7.74 11.38
CA ASN A 814 -4.28 -9.12 11.81
C ASN A 814 -3.19 -10.08 11.33
N ALA A 815 -2.50 -9.76 10.25
CA ALA A 815 -1.47 -10.62 9.67
C ALA A 815 -0.38 -9.78 8.98
N VAL A 816 0.89 -10.12 9.25
CA VAL A 816 2.08 -9.47 8.67
C VAL A 816 2.68 -10.42 7.62
N LEU A 817 2.56 -10.04 6.35
CA LEU A 817 2.74 -10.91 5.18
C LEU A 817 3.74 -10.33 4.16
N PRO A 818 5.02 -10.12 4.54
CA PRO A 818 6.01 -9.50 3.66
C PRO A 818 6.25 -10.31 2.38
N GLY A 819 6.70 -9.62 1.34
CA GLY A 819 7.01 -10.21 0.03
C GLY A 819 8.50 -10.20 -0.28
N ARG A 820 8.98 -11.26 -0.93
CA ARG A 820 10.36 -11.36 -1.43
C ARG A 820 10.37 -11.46 -2.94
N ARG A 821 11.30 -10.76 -3.57
CA ARG A 821 11.57 -10.94 -5.00
C ARG A 821 12.72 -11.92 -5.18
N ASN A 822 12.36 -13.11 -5.63
CA ASN A 822 13.29 -14.17 -5.90
C ASN A 822 13.72 -14.18 -7.37
N ASN A 823 14.95 -14.60 -7.63
CA ASN A 823 15.48 -14.80 -8.97
C ASN A 823 16.34 -16.07 -9.03
N PRO A 824 16.33 -16.77 -10.18
CA PRO A 824 17.31 -17.81 -10.46
C PRO A 824 18.69 -17.16 -10.70
N VAL A 825 19.71 -18.00 -10.85
CA VAL A 825 21.03 -17.55 -11.31
C VAL A 825 20.95 -17.02 -12.75
N ASP A 826 21.65 -15.92 -13.03
CA ASP A 826 21.91 -15.44 -14.39
C ASP A 826 23.41 -15.15 -14.52
N LYS A 827 24.14 -16.14 -15.07
CA LYS A 827 25.59 -16.08 -15.21
C LYS A 827 26.04 -15.00 -16.19
N ALA A 828 25.24 -14.70 -17.22
CA ALA A 828 25.59 -13.69 -18.22
C ALA A 828 25.49 -12.28 -17.64
N ALA A 829 24.49 -12.04 -16.78
CA ALA A 829 24.32 -10.77 -16.08
C ALA A 829 25.11 -10.68 -14.75
N GLY A 830 25.84 -11.73 -14.36
CA GLY A 830 26.56 -11.79 -13.07
C GLY A 830 25.63 -11.80 -11.85
N ILE A 831 24.38 -12.25 -12.00
CA ILE A 831 23.38 -12.27 -10.94
C ILE A 831 23.40 -13.64 -10.25
N ARG A 832 23.70 -13.63 -8.94
CA ARG A 832 23.63 -14.81 -8.07
C ARG A 832 22.17 -15.18 -7.71
N PRO A 833 21.88 -16.46 -7.44
CA PRO A 833 20.54 -16.91 -7.08
C PRO A 833 20.08 -16.31 -5.74
N LEU A 834 18.77 -16.08 -5.65
CA LEU A 834 18.05 -15.76 -4.40
C LEU A 834 16.76 -16.59 -4.22
N ALA A 835 16.42 -17.44 -5.19
CA ALA A 835 15.21 -18.26 -5.19
C ALA A 835 15.29 -19.50 -4.28
N VAL A 836 15.81 -19.35 -3.06
CA VAL A 836 15.93 -20.43 -2.06
C VAL A 836 14.67 -20.63 -1.20
N TYR A 837 13.74 -19.68 -1.27
CA TYR A 837 12.46 -19.76 -0.57
C TYR A 837 11.46 -20.60 -1.38
N ASN A 838 10.67 -21.41 -0.67
CA ASN A 838 9.45 -22.00 -1.19
C ASN A 838 8.33 -20.92 -1.27
N PRO A 839 7.08 -21.26 -1.70
CA PRO A 839 6.03 -20.26 -1.87
C PRO A 839 5.73 -19.40 -0.63
N ILE A 840 5.79 -19.98 0.58
CA ILE A 840 5.48 -19.30 1.83
C ILE A 840 6.40 -19.81 2.94
N HIS A 841 7.17 -18.90 3.54
CA HIS A 841 7.97 -19.19 4.72
C HIS A 841 7.36 -18.52 5.96
N TYR A 842 7.41 -19.19 7.10
CA TYR A 842 7.25 -18.56 8.41
C TYR A 842 8.64 -18.28 8.96
N GLN A 843 8.92 -17.05 9.34
CA GLN A 843 10.18 -16.68 9.99
C GLN A 843 9.85 -16.21 11.39
N GLU A 844 10.57 -16.78 12.36
CA GLU A 844 10.57 -16.24 13.71
C GLU A 844 11.21 -14.84 13.70
N THR A 845 10.97 -14.06 14.75
CA THR A 845 11.41 -12.66 14.81
C THR A 845 12.89 -12.43 14.48
N PRO A 846 13.87 -13.25 14.96
CA PRO A 846 15.26 -13.04 14.59
C PRO A 846 15.49 -13.11 13.07
N GLU A 847 15.09 -14.22 12.45
CA GLU A 847 15.31 -14.47 11.03
C GLU A 847 14.56 -13.46 10.15
N LEU A 848 13.34 -13.09 10.55
CA LEU A 848 12.55 -12.06 9.87
C LEU A 848 13.25 -10.70 9.89
N PHE A 849 13.81 -10.31 11.04
CA PHE A 849 14.48 -9.01 11.16
C PHE A 849 15.85 -8.98 10.51
N MET A 850 16.59 -10.09 10.43
CA MET A 850 17.78 -10.17 9.56
C MET A 850 17.41 -9.88 8.10
N ASP A 851 16.25 -10.37 7.66
CA ASP A 851 15.72 -10.08 6.32
C ASP A 851 15.27 -8.62 6.17
N PHE A 852 14.62 -8.04 7.17
CA PHE A 852 14.17 -6.64 7.15
C PHE A 852 15.32 -5.62 7.20
N ILE A 853 16.37 -5.90 7.96
CA ILE A 853 17.59 -5.06 8.02
C ILE A 853 18.24 -4.97 6.63
N CYS A 854 18.24 -6.05 5.87
CA CYS A 854 18.92 -6.10 4.58
C CYS A 854 18.03 -5.77 3.38
N SER A 855 16.77 -6.21 3.38
CA SER A 855 15.82 -6.05 2.27
C SER A 855 16.44 -6.38 0.90
N LEU A 856 16.77 -7.66 0.69
CA LEU A 856 17.57 -8.11 -0.44
C LEU A 856 16.80 -8.17 -1.78
N THR A 857 17.51 -7.86 -2.87
CA THR A 857 16.98 -7.92 -4.24
C THR A 857 18.06 -8.31 -5.26
N GLY A 858 17.68 -9.10 -6.26
CA GLY A 858 18.59 -9.48 -7.36
C GLY A 858 18.72 -8.44 -8.49
N LYS A 859 17.98 -7.32 -8.45
CA LYS A 859 17.91 -6.37 -9.59
C LYS A 859 19.09 -5.38 -9.71
N SER A 860 20.07 -5.43 -8.82
CA SER A 860 21.27 -4.57 -8.82
C SER A 860 22.35 -5.19 -7.92
N PRO A 861 23.04 -6.26 -8.37
CA PRO A 861 24.03 -6.93 -7.55
C PRO A 861 25.14 -5.95 -7.14
N SER A 862 25.55 -6.02 -5.87
CA SER A 862 26.74 -5.33 -5.40
C SER A 862 27.98 -6.03 -5.96
N THR A 863 29.15 -5.38 -5.90
CA THR A 863 30.44 -5.98 -6.35
C THR A 863 30.76 -7.31 -5.68
N THR A 864 30.07 -7.66 -4.57
CA THR A 864 30.30 -8.85 -3.75
C THR A 864 29.07 -9.75 -3.57
N GLY A 865 27.91 -9.48 -4.20
CA GLY A 865 26.70 -10.30 -3.98
C GLY A 865 25.36 -9.61 -4.27
N ALA A 866 24.28 -10.02 -3.61
CA ALA A 866 22.95 -9.45 -3.77
C ALA A 866 22.90 -7.91 -3.55
N GLY A 867 21.93 -7.26 -4.19
CA GLY A 867 21.59 -5.86 -3.90
C GLY A 867 20.75 -5.74 -2.63
N SER A 868 20.82 -4.59 -1.96
CA SER A 868 20.04 -4.26 -0.76
C SER A 868 19.26 -2.96 -1.01
N GLU A 869 17.97 -2.95 -0.65
CA GLU A 869 17.17 -1.71 -0.56
C GLU A 869 17.29 -1.03 0.82
N GLY A 870 18.22 -1.52 1.66
CA GLY A 870 18.47 -1.11 3.04
C GLY A 870 17.35 -1.46 4.01
N ALA A 871 17.54 -1.09 5.28
CA ALA A 871 16.59 -1.37 6.35
C ALA A 871 15.14 -1.02 5.96
N LEU A 872 14.25 -1.99 6.11
CA LEU A 872 12.81 -1.86 5.86
C LEU A 872 12.44 -1.41 4.43
N THR A 873 13.33 -1.55 3.44
CA THR A 873 13.24 -0.98 2.08
C THR A 873 13.24 0.56 2.04
N LYS A 874 13.75 1.19 3.10
CA LYS A 874 13.68 2.64 3.33
C LYS A 874 15.01 3.36 3.18
N ALA A 875 16.12 2.72 2.79
CA ALA A 875 17.40 3.45 2.63
C ALA A 875 17.29 4.68 1.72
N PRO A 876 16.58 4.67 0.57
CA PRO A 876 16.41 5.86 -0.26
C PRO A 876 15.48 6.94 0.34
N PHE A 877 14.81 6.63 1.45
CA PHE A 877 13.70 7.40 2.05
C PHE A 877 13.87 7.61 3.56
N ASN A 878 15.06 7.40 4.11
CA ASN A 878 15.37 7.68 5.51
C ASN A 878 16.61 8.59 5.59
N MET A 879 16.43 9.75 6.24
CA MET A 879 17.46 10.77 6.45
C MET A 879 18.14 10.69 7.83
N LEU A 880 17.71 9.74 8.67
CA LEU A 880 18.29 9.44 9.97
C LEU A 880 19.09 8.15 9.89
N THR A 881 19.76 7.78 10.98
CA THR A 881 20.36 6.46 11.06
C THR A 881 19.28 5.38 11.07
N PRO A 882 19.46 4.30 10.30
CA PRO A 882 18.42 3.28 10.17
C PRO A 882 18.06 2.57 11.49
N THR A 883 18.92 2.67 12.51
CA THR A 883 18.66 2.09 13.84
C THR A 883 17.38 2.61 14.49
N SER A 884 17.02 3.88 14.31
CA SER A 884 15.77 4.42 14.89
C SER A 884 14.52 3.75 14.31
N ASP A 885 14.48 3.59 12.98
CA ASP A 885 13.41 2.86 12.28
C ASP A 885 13.38 1.38 12.69
N LEU A 886 14.55 0.74 12.77
CA LEU A 886 14.66 -0.68 13.13
C LEU A 886 14.27 -0.96 14.58
N ASN A 887 14.66 -0.08 15.51
CA ASN A 887 14.24 -0.14 16.92
C ASN A 887 12.72 -0.07 17.03
N ASN A 888 12.10 0.89 16.33
CA ASN A 888 10.66 1.08 16.33
C ASN A 888 9.93 -0.13 15.73
N ALA A 889 10.35 -0.59 14.55
CA ALA A 889 9.74 -1.74 13.88
C ALA A 889 9.89 -3.05 14.68
N LEU A 890 11.07 -3.32 15.24
CA LEU A 890 11.32 -4.52 16.04
C LEU A 890 10.49 -4.52 17.31
N LEU A 891 10.47 -3.40 18.03
CA LEU A 891 9.65 -3.26 19.24
C LEU A 891 8.16 -3.38 18.92
N SER A 892 7.68 -2.77 17.84
CA SER A 892 6.29 -2.88 17.38
C SER A 892 5.91 -4.34 17.09
N HIS A 893 6.78 -5.08 16.40
CA HIS A 893 6.56 -6.50 16.10
C HIS A 893 6.51 -7.37 17.36
N ILE A 894 7.41 -7.14 18.32
CA ILE A 894 7.45 -7.87 19.60
C ILE A 894 6.21 -7.57 20.44
N LEU A 895 5.86 -6.29 20.62
CA LEU A 895 4.73 -5.88 21.46
C LEU A 895 3.39 -6.36 20.93
N THR A 896 3.26 -6.40 19.60
CA THR A 896 2.05 -6.89 18.93
C THR A 896 2.00 -8.42 18.85
N GLU A 897 3.07 -9.13 19.27
CA GLU A 897 3.17 -10.60 19.18
C GLU A 897 2.86 -11.07 17.74
N SER A 898 3.35 -10.29 16.77
CA SER A 898 3.06 -10.50 15.36
C SER A 898 3.85 -11.68 14.80
N ASN A 899 3.26 -12.41 13.85
CA ASN A 899 3.93 -13.49 13.13
C ASN A 899 4.22 -13.07 11.68
N GLY A 900 5.45 -13.29 11.21
CA GLY A 900 5.87 -12.94 9.85
C GLY A 900 5.82 -14.14 8.89
N PHE A 901 4.96 -14.06 7.88
CA PHE A 901 4.94 -15.04 6.79
C PHE A 901 5.41 -14.40 5.48
N SER A 902 6.66 -14.70 5.10
CA SER A 902 7.29 -14.23 3.86
C SER A 902 6.78 -14.98 2.63
N THR A 903 6.50 -14.25 1.56
CA THR A 903 5.83 -14.78 0.36
C THR A 903 6.69 -14.59 -0.88
N ALA A 904 6.84 -15.64 -1.68
CA ALA A 904 7.67 -15.60 -2.88
C ALA A 904 6.98 -14.84 -4.03
N ALA A 905 7.75 -14.04 -4.76
CA ALA A 905 7.40 -13.46 -6.05
C ALA A 905 8.56 -13.62 -7.04
N GLY A 906 8.25 -13.64 -8.33
CA GLY A 906 9.19 -13.90 -9.41
C GLY A 906 9.39 -15.40 -9.63
N TYR A 907 10.15 -16.05 -8.73
CA TYR A 907 10.56 -17.46 -8.86
C TYR A 907 10.50 -18.24 -7.54
N VAL A 908 10.35 -19.56 -7.65
CA VAL A 908 10.55 -20.55 -6.58
C VAL A 908 11.55 -21.58 -7.10
N GLY A 909 12.77 -21.59 -6.53
CA GLY A 909 13.90 -22.31 -7.11
C GLY A 909 14.31 -21.77 -8.48
N ALA A 910 15.17 -22.53 -9.18
CA ALA A 910 15.71 -22.15 -10.49
C ALA A 910 14.69 -22.34 -11.65
N GLU A 911 13.68 -23.18 -11.46
CA GLU A 911 12.82 -23.70 -12.52
C GLU A 911 11.44 -23.04 -12.56
N ASN A 912 10.85 -22.75 -11.39
CA ASN A 912 9.44 -22.35 -11.33
C ASN A 912 9.31 -20.83 -11.30
N LYS A 913 9.11 -20.24 -12.48
CA LYS A 913 8.60 -18.87 -12.60
C LYS A 913 7.16 -18.82 -12.05
N ILE A 914 6.87 -17.87 -11.17
CA ILE A 914 5.56 -17.68 -10.53
C ILE A 914 5.01 -16.25 -10.65
N ASP A 915 5.80 -15.30 -11.16
CA ASP A 915 5.45 -13.88 -11.21
C ASP A 915 4.84 -13.39 -9.88
N HIS A 916 3.59 -12.93 -9.86
CA HIS A 916 2.88 -12.49 -8.66
C HIS A 916 1.75 -13.44 -8.23
N ASP A 917 1.68 -14.65 -8.81
CA ASP A 917 0.56 -15.57 -8.60
C ASP A 917 0.37 -15.97 -7.13
N VAL A 918 1.48 -16.22 -6.42
CA VAL A 918 1.45 -16.49 -4.97
C VAL A 918 1.01 -15.23 -4.22
N SER A 919 1.54 -14.05 -4.56
CA SER A 919 1.21 -12.79 -3.88
C SER A 919 -0.29 -12.46 -3.92
N LEU A 920 -0.96 -12.72 -5.06
CA LEU A 920 -2.41 -12.53 -5.21
C LEU A 920 -3.23 -13.50 -4.36
N LEU A 921 -2.71 -14.71 -4.12
CA LEU A 921 -3.38 -15.77 -3.38
C LEU A 921 -3.36 -15.56 -1.86
N ILE A 922 -2.38 -14.81 -1.33
CA ILE A 922 -2.14 -14.65 0.11
C ILE A 922 -3.38 -14.13 0.87
N PRO A 923 -4.01 -13.00 0.50
CA PRO A 923 -5.22 -12.53 1.19
C PRO A 923 -6.36 -13.57 1.17
N GLU A 924 -6.46 -14.35 0.10
CA GLU A 924 -7.51 -15.36 -0.06
C GLU A 924 -7.33 -16.54 0.91
N ILE A 925 -6.08 -16.91 1.18
CA ILE A 925 -5.71 -17.92 2.19
C ILE A 925 -6.07 -17.39 3.58
N TRP A 926 -5.53 -16.22 3.96
CA TRP A 926 -5.66 -15.70 5.33
C TRP A 926 -7.10 -15.37 5.72
N ALA A 927 -7.88 -14.80 4.80
CA ALA A 927 -9.30 -14.55 5.02
C ALA A 927 -10.12 -15.83 5.27
N ARG A 928 -9.58 -17.00 4.93
CA ARG A 928 -10.24 -18.30 5.03
C ARG A 928 -9.55 -19.26 5.99
N LEU A 929 -8.51 -18.87 6.74
CA LEU A 929 -7.90 -19.75 7.74
C LEU A 929 -8.85 -20.02 8.91
N GLU A 930 -8.77 -21.22 9.50
CA GLU A 930 -9.31 -21.44 10.84
C GLU A 930 -8.46 -20.67 11.85
N PRO A 931 -9.03 -20.18 12.98
CA PRO A 931 -8.25 -19.44 13.98
C PRO A 931 -6.95 -20.15 14.40
N LYS A 932 -7.00 -21.47 14.64
CA LYS A 932 -5.82 -22.27 14.99
C LYS A 932 -4.79 -22.44 13.86
N ASP A 933 -5.22 -22.36 12.60
CA ASP A 933 -4.32 -22.48 11.44
C ASP A 933 -3.65 -21.13 11.10
N ARG A 934 -3.91 -20.07 11.88
CA ARG A 934 -3.16 -18.79 11.87
C ARG A 934 -1.96 -18.81 12.81
N ASP A 935 -1.95 -19.71 13.79
CA ASP A 935 -0.91 -19.84 14.80
C ASP A 935 0.24 -20.73 14.28
N PRO A 936 1.48 -20.19 14.13
CA PRO A 936 2.61 -20.97 13.65
C PRO A 936 3.02 -22.11 14.59
N GLU A 937 2.88 -21.97 15.91
CA GLU A 937 3.23 -23.05 16.85
C GLU A 937 2.34 -24.28 16.60
N TYR A 938 1.05 -24.03 16.41
CA TYR A 938 0.11 -25.08 16.04
C TYR A 938 0.44 -25.70 14.68
N LEU A 939 0.82 -24.89 13.67
CA LEU A 939 1.21 -25.39 12.36
C LEU A 939 2.49 -26.25 12.41
N ILE A 940 3.49 -25.85 13.19
CA ILE A 940 4.72 -26.62 13.44
C ILE A 940 4.36 -27.96 14.09
N LYS A 941 3.56 -27.95 15.16
CA LYS A 941 3.10 -29.17 15.86
C LYS A 941 2.35 -30.14 14.96
N LYS A 942 1.69 -29.64 13.90
CA LYS A 942 0.99 -30.46 12.90
C LYS A 942 1.84 -30.85 11.69
N GLY A 943 3.12 -30.46 11.65
CA GLY A 943 4.02 -30.68 10.53
C GLY A 943 3.60 -29.95 9.25
N ALA A 944 2.80 -28.89 9.39
CA ALA A 944 2.44 -27.99 8.29
C ALA A 944 3.57 -26.99 7.99
N LEU A 945 4.42 -26.72 8.98
CA LEU A 945 5.67 -25.99 8.84
C LEU A 945 6.84 -26.94 9.13
N GLU A 946 7.86 -26.90 8.29
CA GLU A 946 9.12 -27.65 8.42
C GLU A 946 10.25 -26.64 8.65
N LYS A 947 11.02 -26.83 9.73
CA LYS A 947 12.20 -26.01 10.02
C LYS A 947 13.31 -26.34 9.03
N LEU A 948 13.99 -25.32 8.52
CA LEU A 948 15.23 -25.50 7.78
C LEU A 948 16.37 -25.53 8.81
N GLU A 949 17.20 -26.57 8.72
CA GLU A 949 18.35 -26.76 9.63
C GLU A 949 19.63 -26.52 8.86
N ASP A 950 20.65 -26.03 9.56
CA ASP A 950 21.99 -25.90 8.99
C ASP A 950 22.54 -27.27 8.59
N PHE A 951 23.33 -27.29 7.52
CA PHE A 951 23.93 -28.53 7.02
C PHE A 951 25.32 -28.30 6.43
N GLU A 952 26.12 -29.37 6.35
CA GLU A 952 27.44 -29.31 5.73
C GLU A 952 27.34 -29.58 4.22
N TYR A 953 28.03 -28.77 3.42
CA TYR A 953 28.17 -28.98 1.99
C TYR A 953 29.60 -28.70 1.55
N LYS A 954 30.28 -29.72 0.99
CA LYS A 954 31.69 -29.63 0.55
C LYS A 954 32.65 -29.10 1.65
N GLY A 955 32.44 -29.49 2.91
CA GLY A 955 33.27 -29.10 4.05
C GLY A 955 32.95 -27.74 4.66
N GLU A 956 31.91 -27.05 4.17
CA GLU A 956 31.46 -25.75 4.68
C GLU A 956 30.07 -25.85 5.30
N GLN A 957 29.87 -25.17 6.43
CA GLN A 957 28.57 -25.07 7.07
C GLN A 957 27.68 -24.07 6.32
N ILE A 958 26.48 -24.50 5.96
CA ILE A 958 25.47 -23.70 5.26
C ILE A 958 24.37 -23.32 6.26
N LEU A 959 24.20 -22.01 6.49
CA LEU A 959 23.27 -21.46 7.47
C LEU A 959 21.82 -21.41 6.98
N ALA A 960 21.27 -22.56 6.57
CA ALA A 960 19.91 -22.65 6.04
C ALA A 960 18.84 -22.32 7.08
N SER A 961 19.15 -22.41 8.39
CA SER A 961 18.26 -22.00 9.48
C SER A 961 17.84 -20.54 9.41
N ARG A 962 18.63 -19.66 8.77
CA ARG A 962 18.27 -18.25 8.55
C ARG A 962 17.02 -18.05 7.69
N LEU A 963 16.58 -19.09 6.97
CA LEU A 963 15.35 -19.08 6.18
C LEU A 963 14.09 -19.40 7.00
N GLY A 964 14.26 -19.78 8.28
CA GLY A 964 13.18 -20.12 9.21
C GLY A 964 12.48 -21.43 8.84
N TYR A 965 11.16 -21.39 8.77
CA TYR A 965 10.31 -22.52 8.45
C TYR A 965 9.67 -22.34 7.07
N ARG A 966 9.43 -23.44 6.39
CA ARG A 966 8.75 -23.46 5.09
C ARG A 966 7.44 -24.23 5.16
N ILE A 967 6.46 -23.87 4.33
CA ILE A 967 5.23 -24.65 4.25
C ILE A 967 5.46 -26.05 3.68
N THR A 968 4.70 -27.03 4.17
CA THR A 968 4.74 -28.42 3.65
C THR A 968 3.47 -28.76 2.87
N LYS A 969 3.43 -29.96 2.29
CA LYS A 969 2.20 -30.51 1.70
C LYS A 969 1.03 -30.56 2.69
N LYS A 970 1.30 -30.69 4.01
CA LYS A 970 0.27 -30.65 5.06
C LYS A 970 -0.33 -29.24 5.20
N PHE A 971 0.46 -28.18 5.02
CA PHE A 971 -0.09 -26.82 4.95
C PHE A 971 -1.07 -26.70 3.79
N SER A 972 -0.69 -27.12 2.59
CA SER A 972 -1.58 -27.08 1.43
C SER A 972 -2.89 -27.83 1.70
N TYR A 973 -2.81 -29.06 2.23
CA TYR A 973 -3.98 -29.85 2.63
C TYR A 973 -4.90 -29.13 3.63
N ARG A 974 -4.35 -28.42 4.62
CA ARG A 974 -5.11 -27.75 5.69
C ARG A 974 -5.66 -26.39 5.27
N CYS A 975 -4.84 -25.57 4.64
CA CYS A 975 -5.07 -24.15 4.42
C CYS A 975 -5.65 -23.85 3.03
N LEU A 976 -5.36 -24.68 2.02
CA LEU A 976 -5.82 -24.45 0.64
C LEU A 976 -7.11 -25.20 0.28
N ASN A 977 -7.58 -26.14 1.12
CA ASN A 977 -8.82 -26.89 0.88
C ASN A 977 -10.09 -25.99 0.86
N ARG A 978 -9.96 -24.73 1.28
CA ARG A 978 -11.00 -23.71 1.24
C ARG A 978 -11.09 -22.96 -0.10
N ILE A 979 -10.08 -23.14 -0.95
CA ILE A 979 -9.92 -22.41 -2.21
C ILE A 979 -9.92 -23.37 -3.40
N PHE A 980 -9.20 -24.49 -3.31
CA PHE A 980 -8.97 -25.41 -4.43
C PHE A 980 -9.65 -26.77 -4.24
N ASP A 981 -10.05 -27.38 -5.36
CA ASP A 981 -10.54 -28.77 -5.38
C ASP A 981 -9.40 -29.76 -5.10
N GLU A 982 -8.18 -29.40 -5.51
CA GLU A 982 -6.95 -30.21 -5.41
C GLU A 982 -5.85 -29.47 -4.63
N PRO A 983 -6.04 -29.24 -3.32
CA PRO A 983 -5.17 -28.34 -2.56
C PRO A 983 -3.69 -28.76 -2.56
N THR A 984 -3.41 -30.07 -2.57
CA THR A 984 -2.02 -30.58 -2.55
C THR A 984 -1.34 -30.60 -3.92
N ALA A 985 -2.07 -30.29 -5.01
CA ALA A 985 -1.49 -30.18 -6.35
C ALA A 985 -1.00 -28.77 -6.68
N VAL A 986 -1.50 -27.75 -5.95
CA VAL A 986 -1.19 -26.32 -6.17
C VAL A 986 0.31 -26.04 -6.09
N PHE A 987 0.97 -26.61 -5.08
CA PHE A 987 2.42 -26.54 -4.93
C PHE A 987 2.98 -27.96 -5.03
N ASN A 988 3.69 -28.23 -6.12
CA ASN A 988 4.33 -29.52 -6.32
C ASN A 988 5.54 -29.70 -5.38
N GLU A 989 6.09 -30.90 -5.31
CA GLU A 989 7.21 -31.20 -4.40
C GLU A 989 8.45 -30.36 -4.68
N ARG A 990 8.78 -30.09 -5.95
CA ARG A 990 9.95 -29.26 -6.33
C ARG A 990 9.76 -27.79 -5.97
N MET A 991 8.53 -27.29 -5.94
CA MET A 991 8.21 -25.95 -5.43
C MET A 991 8.30 -25.90 -3.90
N LEU A 992 7.79 -26.93 -3.21
CA LEU A 992 7.85 -27.01 -1.75
C LEU A 992 9.28 -27.21 -1.24
N LYS A 993 10.13 -27.85 -2.05
CA LYS A 993 11.53 -28.17 -1.80
C LYS A 993 12.43 -27.66 -2.94
N PRO A 994 12.71 -26.35 -3.01
CA PRO A 994 13.50 -25.73 -4.08
C PRO A 994 14.89 -26.35 -4.26
N GLU A 995 15.48 -26.93 -3.21
CA GLU A 995 16.76 -27.64 -3.25
C GLU A 995 16.77 -28.81 -4.24
N LEU A 996 15.61 -29.39 -4.56
CA LEU A 996 15.48 -30.46 -5.56
C LEU A 996 15.64 -29.97 -7.00
N GLN A 997 15.56 -28.65 -7.22
CA GLN A 997 15.75 -28.02 -8.53
C GLN A 997 17.23 -27.81 -8.85
N GLY A 998 18.08 -27.70 -7.82
CA GLY A 998 19.52 -27.55 -7.96
C GLY A 998 20.16 -27.23 -6.61
N LEU A 999 20.83 -28.21 -6.01
CA LEU A 999 21.42 -28.06 -4.69
C LEU A 999 22.54 -27.01 -4.67
N GLU A 1000 23.34 -26.91 -5.74
CA GLU A 1000 24.42 -25.91 -5.83
C GLU A 1000 23.88 -24.48 -5.83
N ASP A 1001 22.85 -24.18 -6.64
CA ASP A 1001 22.20 -22.87 -6.66
C ASP A 1001 21.49 -22.56 -5.34
N PHE A 1002 20.93 -23.58 -4.67
CA PHE A 1002 20.31 -23.45 -3.36
C PHE A 1002 21.34 -23.06 -2.29
N VAL A 1003 22.49 -23.74 -2.27
CA VAL A 1003 23.61 -23.43 -1.37
C VAL A 1003 24.18 -22.03 -1.66
N ASP A 1004 24.44 -21.69 -2.92
CA ASP A 1004 24.95 -20.35 -3.27
C ASP A 1004 23.96 -19.24 -2.91
N GLY A 1005 22.65 -19.48 -3.06
CA GLY A 1005 21.63 -18.52 -2.67
C GLY A 1005 21.58 -18.26 -1.17
N ILE A 1006 21.75 -19.29 -0.32
CA ILE A 1006 21.84 -19.11 1.14
C ILE A 1006 23.10 -18.33 1.51
N LYS A 1007 24.25 -18.67 0.91
CA LYS A 1007 25.51 -17.95 1.12
C LYS A 1007 25.38 -16.48 0.71
N ASN A 1008 24.81 -16.22 -0.45
CA ASN A 1008 24.56 -14.87 -0.96
C ASN A 1008 23.70 -14.04 0.02
N ILE A 1009 22.69 -14.65 0.66
CA ILE A 1009 21.91 -14.00 1.72
C ILE A 1009 22.78 -13.70 2.94
N CYS A 1010 23.55 -14.68 3.43
CA CYS A 1010 24.37 -14.53 4.64
C CYS A 1010 25.49 -13.50 4.47
N GLU A 1011 26.19 -13.51 3.32
CA GLU A 1011 27.22 -12.54 2.96
C GLU A 1011 26.65 -11.11 2.87
N ALA A 1012 25.46 -10.97 2.27
CA ALA A 1012 24.78 -9.69 2.21
C ALA A 1012 24.34 -9.21 3.61
N GLN A 1013 23.87 -10.12 4.47
CA GLN A 1013 23.54 -9.83 5.86
C GLN A 1013 24.76 -9.34 6.64
N GLN A 1014 25.90 -10.03 6.51
CA GLN A 1014 27.15 -9.63 7.14
C GLN A 1014 27.59 -8.23 6.68
N LYS A 1015 27.61 -8.00 5.37
CA LYS A 1015 28.00 -6.71 4.78
C LYS A 1015 27.13 -5.56 5.28
N VAL A 1016 25.82 -5.75 5.32
CA VAL A 1016 24.90 -4.70 5.81
C VAL A 1016 25.08 -4.46 7.30
N ALA A 1017 25.23 -5.52 8.11
CA ALA A 1017 25.40 -5.38 9.56
C ALA A 1017 26.71 -4.68 9.94
N LEU A 1018 27.82 -4.95 9.24
CA LEU A 1018 29.12 -4.31 9.48
C LEU A 1018 29.07 -2.78 9.38
N ASN A 1019 28.21 -2.23 8.51
CA ASN A 1019 28.06 -0.77 8.38
C ASN A 1019 27.63 -0.10 9.72
N TYR A 1020 26.79 -0.77 10.52
CA TYR A 1020 26.31 -0.25 11.81
C TYR A 1020 27.42 -0.21 12.87
N PHE A 1021 28.44 -1.06 12.72
CA PHE A 1021 29.63 -1.04 13.56
C PHE A 1021 30.62 0.03 13.09
N GLU A 1022 30.79 0.17 11.78
CA GLU A 1022 31.69 1.16 11.17
C GLU A 1022 31.25 2.61 11.46
N ASP A 1023 29.95 2.92 11.46
CA ASP A 1023 29.44 4.25 11.86
C ASP A 1023 29.10 4.40 13.35
N GLY A 1024 29.28 3.33 14.13
CA GLY A 1024 29.00 3.29 15.57
C GLY A 1024 27.52 3.30 15.95
N SER A 1025 26.60 3.33 14.97
CA SER A 1025 25.15 3.41 15.22
C SER A 1025 24.59 2.19 15.94
N VAL A 1026 25.30 1.06 15.95
CA VAL A 1026 24.98 -0.13 16.76
C VAL A 1026 24.79 0.22 18.26
N SER A 1027 25.46 1.24 18.78
CA SER A 1027 25.33 1.67 20.17
C SER A 1027 23.92 2.19 20.51
N ALA A 1028 23.19 2.73 19.52
CA ALA A 1028 21.81 3.19 19.67
C ALA A 1028 20.76 2.10 19.39
N ALA A 1029 21.17 0.91 18.95
CA ALA A 1029 20.24 -0.19 18.77
C ALA A 1029 19.71 -0.68 20.13
N ILE A 1030 18.42 -1.00 20.21
CA ILE A 1030 17.86 -1.66 21.40
C ILE A 1030 18.51 -3.04 21.57
N PRO A 1031 18.57 -3.59 22.81
CA PRO A 1031 19.27 -4.85 23.07
C PRO A 1031 18.95 -6.01 22.10
N PRO A 1032 17.68 -6.31 21.75
CA PRO A 1032 17.41 -7.37 20.76
C PRO A 1032 17.97 -7.05 19.36
N LEU A 1033 17.98 -5.78 18.93
CA LEU A 1033 18.57 -5.39 17.65
C LEU A 1033 20.10 -5.48 17.68
N GLN A 1034 20.74 -5.12 18.80
CA GLN A 1034 22.19 -5.30 18.98
C GLN A 1034 22.59 -6.76 18.82
N ILE A 1035 21.84 -7.68 19.44
CA ILE A 1035 22.06 -9.12 19.30
C ILE A 1035 22.01 -9.52 17.81
N LEU A 1036 20.94 -9.13 17.09
CA LEU A 1036 20.79 -9.49 15.68
C LEU A 1036 21.92 -8.94 14.80
N LEU A 1037 22.35 -7.69 15.02
CA LEU A 1037 23.46 -7.09 14.28
C LEU A 1037 24.78 -7.83 14.51
N HIS A 1038 25.07 -8.27 15.74
CA HIS A 1038 26.26 -9.09 16.03
C HIS A 1038 26.17 -10.48 15.39
N ILE A 1039 25.01 -11.14 15.46
CA ILE A 1039 24.80 -12.43 14.78
C ILE A 1039 25.02 -12.31 13.28
N MET A 1040 24.51 -11.24 12.65
CA MET A 1040 24.68 -11.00 11.23
C MET A 1040 26.15 -10.72 10.88
N ALA A 1041 26.84 -9.86 11.64
CA ALA A 1041 28.21 -9.43 11.35
C ALA A 1041 29.29 -10.48 11.70
N TYR A 1042 29.15 -11.15 12.84
CA TYR A 1042 30.20 -11.98 13.45
C TYR A 1042 29.75 -13.42 13.72
N GLY A 1043 28.49 -13.77 13.43
CA GLY A 1043 27.94 -15.11 13.63
C GLY A 1043 27.60 -15.47 15.07
N ASN A 1044 27.95 -14.63 16.05
CA ASN A 1044 27.69 -14.87 17.47
C ASN A 1044 27.50 -13.55 18.25
N TYR A 1045 26.86 -13.63 19.41
CA TYR A 1045 26.82 -12.57 20.42
C TYR A 1045 27.26 -13.20 21.75
N GLU A 1046 28.32 -12.67 22.35
CA GLU A 1046 28.93 -13.24 23.57
C GLU A 1046 29.26 -14.74 23.45
N GLY A 1047 29.70 -15.19 22.26
CA GLY A 1047 30.03 -16.59 21.99
C GLY A 1047 28.83 -17.51 21.75
N LYS A 1048 27.60 -16.99 21.75
CA LYS A 1048 26.35 -17.73 21.52
C LYS A 1048 25.80 -17.45 20.13
N ASP A 1049 25.18 -18.45 19.52
CA ASP A 1049 24.41 -18.28 18.28
C ASP A 1049 22.95 -17.90 18.57
N ILE A 1050 22.20 -17.52 17.54
CA ILE A 1050 20.82 -17.03 17.69
C ILE A 1050 19.80 -18.10 18.09
N SER A 1051 20.18 -19.38 18.06
CA SER A 1051 19.34 -20.47 18.56
C SER A 1051 19.40 -20.60 20.09
N ASP A 1052 20.37 -19.96 20.74
CA ASP A 1052 20.50 -19.94 22.19
C ASP A 1052 19.24 -19.31 22.85
N PRO A 1053 18.54 -20.04 23.74
CA PRO A 1053 17.33 -19.55 24.40
C PRO A 1053 17.52 -18.25 25.18
N GLU A 1054 18.72 -18.00 25.73
CA GLU A 1054 19.02 -16.77 26.46
C GLU A 1054 18.98 -15.54 25.56
N LEU A 1055 19.46 -15.67 24.31
CA LEU A 1055 19.39 -14.59 23.33
C LEU A 1055 17.96 -14.41 22.81
N ARG A 1056 17.23 -15.51 22.54
CA ARG A 1056 15.85 -15.44 22.04
C ARG A 1056 14.89 -14.79 23.03
N LYS A 1057 15.15 -14.92 24.35
CA LYS A 1057 14.38 -14.25 25.40
C LYS A 1057 14.30 -12.72 25.25
N TYR A 1058 15.30 -12.08 24.64
CA TYR A 1058 15.27 -10.63 24.40
C TYR A 1058 14.19 -10.18 23.41
N LEU A 1059 13.63 -11.14 22.65
CA LEU A 1059 12.57 -10.92 21.67
C LEU A 1059 11.19 -11.26 22.24
N ASP A 1060 11.11 -11.74 23.49
CA ASP A 1060 9.86 -12.04 24.16
C ASP A 1060 9.23 -10.76 24.72
N ARG A 1061 7.92 -10.58 24.47
CA ARG A 1061 7.17 -9.43 24.95
C ARG A 1061 7.29 -9.24 26.46
N ASP A 1062 7.12 -10.30 27.24
CA ASP A 1062 7.14 -10.23 28.70
C ASP A 1062 8.51 -9.81 29.24
N TYR A 1063 9.59 -10.16 28.56
CA TYR A 1063 10.92 -9.65 28.90
C TYR A 1063 11.05 -8.16 28.58
N VAL A 1064 10.64 -7.76 27.37
CA VAL A 1064 10.74 -6.37 26.90
C VAL A 1064 9.96 -5.40 27.78
N ILE A 1065 8.70 -5.67 28.10
CA ILE A 1065 7.88 -4.72 28.89
C ILE A 1065 8.42 -4.50 30.31
N ASN A 1066 9.19 -5.45 30.83
CA ASN A 1066 9.77 -5.39 32.17
C ASN A 1066 11.19 -4.81 32.19
N SER A 1067 11.81 -4.62 31.03
CA SER A 1067 13.19 -4.13 30.92
C SER A 1067 13.31 -2.64 31.23
N ASP A 1068 14.50 -2.22 31.65
CA ASP A 1068 14.77 -0.81 31.94
C ASP A 1068 14.86 0.03 30.67
N TRP A 1069 15.50 -0.49 29.62
CA TRP A 1069 15.61 0.20 28.33
C TRP A 1069 14.24 0.52 27.71
N TYR A 1070 13.24 -0.37 27.90
CA TYR A 1070 11.90 -0.10 27.40
C TYR A 1070 11.21 1.01 28.20
N LYS A 1071 11.32 0.98 29.54
CA LYS A 1071 10.80 2.03 30.42
C LYS A 1071 11.43 3.39 30.13
N GLU A 1072 12.72 3.43 29.82
CA GLU A 1072 13.42 4.64 29.41
C GLU A 1072 12.83 5.26 28.13
N ARG A 1073 12.46 4.44 27.14
CA ARG A 1073 11.76 4.92 25.93
C ARG A 1073 10.38 5.51 26.23
N LEU A 1074 9.63 4.92 27.16
CA LEU A 1074 8.33 5.47 27.58
C LEU A 1074 8.50 6.81 28.30
N LYS A 1075 9.51 6.90 29.18
CA LYS A 1075 9.86 8.12 29.88
C LYS A 1075 10.31 9.22 28.91
N LEU A 1076 11.14 8.88 27.92
CA LEU A 1076 11.56 9.83 26.89
C LEU A 1076 10.36 10.35 26.09
N LYS A 1077 9.38 9.49 25.78
CA LYS A 1077 8.15 9.93 25.12
C LYS A 1077 7.38 10.91 26.00
N GLN A 1078 7.22 10.63 27.28
CA GLN A 1078 6.61 11.55 28.24
C GLN A 1078 7.33 12.90 28.30
N GLU A 1079 8.66 12.89 28.34
CA GLU A 1079 9.48 14.11 28.36
C GLU A 1079 9.29 14.96 27.09
N LYS A 1080 9.24 14.32 25.92
CA LYS A 1080 8.90 14.96 24.64
C LYS A 1080 7.47 15.53 24.63
N ASP A 1081 6.51 14.75 25.12
CA ASP A 1081 5.18 15.14 25.62
C ASP A 1081 5.12 16.54 26.24
N ILE A 1082 5.80 16.61 27.37
CA ILE A 1082 5.81 17.79 28.23
C ILE A 1082 6.42 18.98 27.51
N ALA A 1083 7.55 18.78 26.82
CA ALA A 1083 8.23 19.83 26.08
C ALA A 1083 7.38 20.37 24.92
N PHE A 1084 6.74 19.47 24.16
CA PHE A 1084 5.89 19.84 23.03
C PHE A 1084 4.69 20.66 23.49
N TYR A 1085 3.92 20.19 24.47
CA TYR A 1085 2.77 20.94 24.97
C TYR A 1085 3.17 22.27 25.62
N LYS A 1086 4.34 22.33 26.27
CA LYS A 1086 4.86 23.61 26.77
C LYS A 1086 5.16 24.58 25.63
N SER A 1087 5.81 24.13 24.56
CA SER A 1087 6.08 24.99 23.39
C SER A 1087 4.79 25.49 22.72
N GLN A 1088 3.73 24.66 22.68
CA GLN A 1088 2.43 25.08 22.17
C GLN A 1088 1.79 26.14 23.07
N ILE A 1089 1.83 25.98 24.39
CA ILE A 1089 1.35 26.99 25.34
C ILE A 1089 2.06 28.32 25.09
N ASP A 1090 3.40 28.30 25.00
CA ASP A 1090 4.19 29.51 24.78
C ASP A 1090 3.83 30.20 23.46
N TYR A 1091 3.61 29.43 22.39
CA TYR A 1091 3.20 29.97 21.10
C TYR A 1091 1.79 30.59 21.13
N LEU A 1092 0.82 29.91 21.77
CA LEU A 1092 -0.54 30.42 21.90
C LEU A 1092 -0.59 31.67 22.78
N GLU A 1093 0.12 31.70 23.91
CA GLU A 1093 0.21 32.87 24.79
C GLU A 1093 0.85 34.06 24.05
N ALA A 1094 1.92 33.84 23.29
CA ALA A 1094 2.52 34.86 22.44
C ALA A 1094 1.53 35.39 21.39
N PHE A 1095 0.81 34.49 20.71
CA PHE A 1095 -0.20 34.86 19.71
C PHE A 1095 -1.34 35.70 20.31
N ILE A 1096 -1.85 35.32 21.49
CA ILE A 1096 -2.90 36.03 22.23
C ILE A 1096 -2.41 37.40 22.71
N SER A 1097 -1.16 37.49 23.18
CA SER A 1097 -0.60 38.73 23.72
C SER A 1097 -0.41 39.83 22.67
N ASN A 1098 -0.34 39.46 21.39
CA ASN A 1098 -0.27 40.41 20.29
C ASN A 1098 -1.65 41.06 20.05
N LEU A 1099 -1.76 42.36 20.35
CA LEU A 1099 -3.00 43.13 20.21
C LEU A 1099 -3.56 43.12 18.78
N ASP A 1100 -2.70 42.96 17.77
CA ASP A 1100 -3.12 42.90 16.35
C ASP A 1100 -3.88 41.61 16.02
N ASN A 1101 -3.79 40.58 16.86
CA ASN A 1101 -4.45 39.28 16.65
C ASN A 1101 -5.81 39.15 17.37
N LYS A 1102 -6.29 40.18 18.08
CA LYS A 1102 -7.46 40.08 18.97
C LYS A 1102 -8.71 39.48 18.30
N ASP A 1103 -8.99 39.86 17.06
CA ASP A 1103 -10.16 39.34 16.32
C ASP A 1103 -9.97 37.88 15.93
N LEU A 1104 -8.76 37.48 15.51
CA LEU A 1104 -8.41 36.10 15.17
C LEU A 1104 -8.44 35.18 16.39
N VAL A 1105 -8.01 35.67 17.56
CA VAL A 1105 -8.09 34.94 18.83
C VAL A 1105 -9.54 34.54 19.13
N ALA A 1106 -10.47 35.47 18.94
CA ALA A 1106 -11.91 35.21 19.13
C ALA A 1106 -12.48 34.30 18.02
N GLU A 1107 -12.18 34.58 16.75
CA GLU A 1107 -12.66 33.81 15.59
C GLU A 1107 -12.26 32.32 15.66
N MET A 1108 -11.00 32.05 16.01
CA MET A 1108 -10.44 30.70 16.00
C MET A 1108 -10.55 29.98 17.35
N GLU A 1109 -11.16 30.64 18.34
CA GLU A 1109 -11.30 30.18 19.73
C GLU A 1109 -9.97 29.78 20.38
N ILE A 1110 -8.93 30.62 20.20
CA ILE A 1110 -7.56 30.30 20.63
C ILE A 1110 -7.46 30.10 22.15
N ASP A 1111 -8.22 30.84 22.95
CA ASP A 1111 -8.26 30.65 24.41
C ASP A 1111 -8.72 29.24 24.79
N LYS A 1112 -9.73 28.67 24.11
CA LYS A 1112 -10.18 27.29 24.36
C LYS A 1112 -9.12 26.26 23.97
N ARG A 1113 -8.37 26.52 22.89
CA ARG A 1113 -7.25 25.66 22.48
C ARG A 1113 -6.14 25.69 23.53
N LEU A 1114 -5.85 26.88 24.08
CA LEU A 1114 -4.88 27.05 25.17
C LEU A 1114 -5.31 26.25 26.42
N GLU A 1115 -6.57 26.35 26.84
CA GLU A 1115 -7.11 25.58 27.96
C GLU A 1115 -6.93 24.06 27.75
N LYS A 1116 -7.28 23.55 26.55
CA LYS A 1116 -7.11 22.12 26.19
C LYS A 1116 -5.64 21.69 26.24
N VAL A 1117 -4.73 22.49 25.71
CA VAL A 1117 -3.28 22.17 25.73
C VAL A 1117 -2.72 22.24 27.15
N GLN A 1118 -3.16 23.19 27.98
CA GLN A 1118 -2.78 23.23 29.39
C GLN A 1118 -3.24 21.98 30.15
N GLU A 1119 -4.42 21.45 29.82
CA GLU A 1119 -4.88 20.18 30.37
C GLU A 1119 -3.98 19.01 29.91
N LEU A 1120 -3.69 18.90 28.61
CA LEU A 1120 -2.79 17.87 28.07
C LEU A 1120 -1.37 17.96 28.67
N HIS A 1121 -0.84 19.17 28.84
CA HIS A 1121 0.44 19.41 29.51
C HIS A 1121 0.41 18.94 30.97
N LYS A 1122 -0.70 19.15 31.69
CA LYS A 1122 -0.88 18.63 33.05
C LYS A 1122 -0.99 17.10 33.07
N GLN A 1123 -1.77 16.52 32.15
CA GLN A 1123 -1.95 15.06 32.02
C GLN A 1123 -0.62 14.37 31.68
N SER A 1124 0.15 14.91 30.73
CA SER A 1124 1.45 14.34 30.34
C SER A 1124 2.45 14.25 31.49
N LYS A 1125 2.39 15.14 32.48
CA LYS A 1125 3.22 15.09 33.71
C LYS A 1125 2.78 14.04 34.73
N SER A 1126 1.62 13.42 34.55
CA SER A 1126 1.08 12.46 35.51
C SER A 1126 1.74 11.09 35.39
N LYS A 1127 1.74 10.31 36.49
CA LYS A 1127 2.15 8.91 36.47
C LYS A 1127 1.25 8.04 35.60
N PHE A 1128 -0.05 8.35 35.60
CA PHE A 1128 -1.04 7.65 34.78
C PHE A 1128 -0.73 7.74 33.28
N TYR A 1129 -0.26 8.89 32.80
CA TYR A 1129 0.16 9.02 31.40
C TYR A 1129 1.35 8.12 31.07
N LEU A 1130 2.37 8.07 31.93
CA LEU A 1130 3.49 7.17 31.72
C LEU A 1130 3.06 5.69 31.73
N GLU A 1131 2.15 5.31 32.63
CA GLU A 1131 1.57 3.97 32.69
C GLU A 1131 0.75 3.63 31.44
N SER A 1132 0.01 4.58 30.88
CA SER A 1132 -0.80 4.37 29.67
C SER A 1132 0.03 4.20 28.40
N LEU A 1133 1.31 4.60 28.42
CA LEU A 1133 2.25 4.35 27.33
C LEU A 1133 2.77 2.90 27.31
N ASN A 1134 2.56 2.11 28.37
CA ASN A 1134 2.98 0.72 28.40
C ASN A 1134 2.25 -0.09 27.32
N GLY A 1135 2.99 -0.85 26.51
CA GLY A 1135 2.49 -1.52 25.31
C GLY A 1135 2.56 -0.69 24.03
N THR A 1136 3.04 0.56 24.09
CA THR A 1136 3.44 1.36 22.90
C THR A 1136 4.94 1.24 22.61
N ILE A 1137 5.42 1.75 21.47
CA ILE A 1137 6.86 1.77 21.14
C ILE A 1137 7.66 2.91 21.83
N GLY A 1138 7.00 3.79 22.59
CA GLY A 1138 7.63 4.95 23.22
C GLY A 1138 8.30 5.90 22.21
N ALA A 1139 9.40 6.54 22.61
CA ALA A 1139 10.23 7.34 21.73
C ALA A 1139 11.66 6.77 21.65
N ASP A 1140 12.26 6.84 20.47
CA ASP A 1140 13.67 6.46 20.26
C ASP A 1140 14.60 7.60 20.70
N PRO A 1141 15.71 7.31 21.41
CA PRO A 1141 16.68 8.33 21.81
C PRO A 1141 17.44 8.96 20.64
N LEU A 1142 17.37 8.37 19.43
CA LEU A 1142 18.17 8.69 18.24
C LEU A 1142 19.68 8.52 18.49
N TYR A 1143 20.41 8.07 17.46
CA TYR A 1143 21.86 8.07 17.51
C TYR A 1143 22.41 9.47 17.26
N LYS A 1144 23.45 9.86 17.99
CA LYS A 1144 24.10 11.19 17.92
C LYS A 1144 25.62 11.01 17.93
N LYS A 1145 26.33 11.95 17.28
CA LYS A 1145 27.81 11.99 17.26
C LYS A 1145 28.42 12.50 18.56
#